data_AF-A0A7S2KGQ6-F1
#
_entry.id   AF-A0A7S2KGQ6-F1
#
_cell.length_a   1.000
_cell.length_b   1.000
_cell.length_c   1.000
_cell.angle_alpha   90.00
_cell.angle_beta   90.00
_cell.angle_gamma   90.00
#
_symmetry.space_group_name_H-M   'P 1'
#
loop_
_entity.id
_entity.type
_entity.pdbx_description
1 polymer ?
#
loop_
_entity_poly.entity_id
_entity_poly.type
_entity_poly.pdbx_seq_one_letter_code
_entity_poly.pdbx_strand_id
1 'polypeptide(L)'
;MVKSLYATYKPTLVQFMNHRDSPQQPYILNTVFTQETLAAITPEEIVRWFKKKAYGNADANSDCDNPTEGRHSALLFYKKAISWFIPNKLMHWNEITRVGNPTRSKHVNSFLSKVKRKEVARLGKKSKARRAFERPEFEEVIDTAEANPNKEIAAFLPAYYKFQFTMIARLDDTAKFRHPDLKPFVQYPTYAVIAKLCWAKNVLDERDAPDQILLGCDDHHFCVLGGLGIWLELSFEMNGTDNDYYFGINGLQNPESIKNKASDQLKLITGSDEFNIVRDGFVGTHSNRKFATTRARRSGCSRDDVDVRGRWRSHKKQQDDYADVTLPYPDAKVANTLCVGGAITYVVKEQSGISDTWILEHVAPHMAQKLDRAVALVLGKALLWRVFDESGDFIADSIKRRINRAYGDLGDRCTLEAGENPVKKVPLVISRNEDETLIDELVYDNDEQGDGNINNADGTRASYAERQRMHGMNTQLLLSLVRRVQRDLAAVGANSERLGRQTNQQITTLNRNVQRLSMIPARRSVRAQNAENEETDIAAGRRKVAELSRLPRSLHALWQEYEFGTGNRKAAKDFTPQERGKKSVKHSYYLRKFLWEQVAEMVQSGMEADVACDRIYDVYGRNQSVTFILDCLKRDRRHGGNPALRIAHI
;
A
#
# COMPACT_ATOMS: atom_id res chain seq x y z
N MET A 1 18.78 16.68 14.68
CA MET A 1 18.46 18.03 14.17
C MET A 1 18.41 17.99 12.64
N VAL A 2 17.23 18.10 12.03
CA VAL A 2 17.08 18.08 10.55
C VAL A 2 17.73 19.35 10.00
N LYS A 3 18.69 19.26 9.07
CA LYS A 3 19.24 20.45 8.40
C LYS A 3 18.07 21.24 7.80
N SER A 4 17.92 22.50 8.19
CA SER A 4 16.85 23.35 7.68
C SER A 4 16.96 23.47 6.15
N LEU A 5 15.82 23.67 5.47
CA LEU A 5 15.81 23.93 4.03
C LEU A 5 16.66 25.16 3.69
N TYR A 6 16.68 26.15 4.58
CA TYR A 6 17.56 27.31 4.50
C TYR A 6 19.04 26.89 4.41
N ALA A 7 19.54 26.11 5.37
CA ALA A 7 20.94 25.64 5.36
C ALA A 7 21.29 24.79 4.13
N THR A 8 20.29 24.11 3.56
CA THR A 8 20.47 23.28 2.36
C THR A 8 20.52 24.12 1.08
N TYR A 9 19.69 25.16 0.96
CA TYR A 9 19.55 25.94 -0.27
C TYR A 9 20.42 27.20 -0.31
N LYS A 10 20.75 27.76 0.85
CA LYS A 10 21.55 28.99 0.96
C LYS A 10 22.90 28.93 0.24
N PRO A 11 23.69 27.85 0.33
CA PRO A 11 24.97 27.78 -0.39
C PRO A 11 24.80 27.92 -1.91
N THR A 12 23.73 27.36 -2.46
CA THR A 12 23.43 27.46 -3.89
C THR A 12 23.02 28.87 -4.30
N LEU A 13 22.19 29.55 -3.48
CA LEU A 13 21.85 30.95 -3.73
C LEU A 13 23.11 31.81 -3.74
N VAL A 14 23.96 31.70 -2.72
CA VAL A 14 25.20 32.50 -2.62
C VAL A 14 26.11 32.28 -3.84
N GLN A 15 26.28 31.03 -4.28
CA GLN A 15 27.03 30.74 -5.51
C GLN A 15 26.41 31.39 -6.77
N PHE A 16 25.09 31.43 -6.88
CA PHE A 16 24.41 32.09 -7.98
C PHE A 16 24.60 33.60 -7.93
N MET A 17 24.40 34.22 -6.76
CA MET A 17 24.53 35.68 -6.58
C MET A 17 25.97 36.15 -6.84
N ASN A 18 26.97 35.39 -6.40
CA ASN A 18 28.38 35.67 -6.71
C ASN A 18 28.67 35.61 -8.21
N HIS A 19 28.00 34.74 -8.96
CA HIS A 19 28.14 34.70 -10.42
C HIS A 19 27.40 35.84 -11.11
N ARG A 20 26.19 36.18 -10.64
CA ARG A 20 25.35 37.23 -11.22
C ARG A 20 25.98 38.61 -11.03
N ASP A 21 26.31 38.95 -9.78
CA ASP A 21 26.75 40.29 -9.42
C ASP A 21 28.26 40.49 -9.65
N SER A 22 29.03 39.40 -9.68
CA SER A 22 30.50 39.42 -9.74
C SER A 22 31.12 40.50 -8.82
N PRO A 23 30.78 40.50 -7.52
CA PRO A 23 31.18 41.58 -6.61
C PRO A 23 32.70 41.57 -6.41
N GLN A 24 33.27 42.73 -6.09
CA GLN A 24 34.70 42.87 -5.78
C GLN A 24 35.14 41.94 -4.63
N GLN A 25 34.26 41.75 -3.63
CA GLN A 25 34.42 40.74 -2.60
C GLN A 25 33.26 39.73 -2.67
N PRO A 26 33.54 38.41 -2.78
CA PRO A 26 32.51 37.40 -2.84
C PRO A 26 31.60 37.40 -1.60
N TYR A 27 30.29 37.30 -1.82
CA TYR A 27 29.31 37.04 -0.78
C TYR A 27 29.62 35.74 -0.04
N ILE A 28 29.47 35.78 1.29
CA ILE A 28 29.67 34.64 2.18
C ILE A 28 28.32 33.96 2.51
N LEU A 29 28.36 32.79 3.14
CA LEU A 29 27.14 31.99 3.43
C LEU A 29 26.08 32.74 4.25
N ASN A 30 26.52 33.61 5.16
CA ASN A 30 25.65 34.37 6.06
C ASN A 30 25.12 35.66 5.44
N THR A 31 25.53 36.02 4.22
CA THR A 31 25.06 37.24 3.53
C THR A 31 23.55 37.20 3.37
N VAL A 32 22.85 38.23 3.85
CA VAL A 32 21.39 38.39 3.68
C VAL A 32 21.13 39.26 2.45
N PHE A 33 20.33 38.77 1.51
CA PHE A 33 19.96 39.50 0.30
C PHE A 33 18.61 40.17 0.51
N THR A 34 18.45 41.42 0.05
CA THR A 34 17.20 42.14 0.18
C THR A 34 16.14 41.60 -0.78
N GLN A 35 14.86 41.88 -0.51
CA GLN A 35 13.78 41.43 -1.37
C GLN A 35 13.86 42.07 -2.75
N GLU A 36 14.30 43.33 -2.84
CA GLU A 36 14.50 44.05 -4.10
C GLU A 36 15.60 43.38 -4.93
N THR A 37 16.73 43.02 -4.31
CA THR A 37 17.83 42.32 -4.99
C THR A 37 17.39 40.96 -5.54
N LEU A 38 16.54 40.24 -4.80
CA LEU A 38 16.02 38.93 -5.21
C LEU A 38 14.90 39.05 -6.25
N ALA A 39 14.07 40.09 -6.18
CA ALA A 39 13.02 40.37 -7.15
C ALA A 39 13.59 40.80 -8.51
N ALA A 40 14.77 41.42 -8.53
CA ALA A 40 15.47 41.82 -9.75
C ALA A 40 16.09 40.65 -10.55
N ILE A 41 16.12 39.43 -10.00
CA ILE A 41 16.66 38.26 -10.70
C ILE A 41 15.84 37.98 -11.96
N THR A 42 16.52 37.80 -13.09
CA THR A 42 15.92 37.51 -14.39
C THR A 42 16.13 36.06 -14.83
N PRO A 43 15.28 35.53 -15.73
CA PRO A 43 15.50 34.23 -16.35
C PRO A 43 16.83 34.09 -17.09
N GLU A 44 17.28 35.15 -17.76
CA GLU A 44 18.51 35.16 -18.56
C GLU A 44 19.75 34.93 -17.69
N GLU A 45 19.82 35.58 -16.52
CA GLU A 45 20.92 35.41 -15.55
C GLU A 45 20.95 33.98 -15.00
N ILE A 46 19.78 33.41 -14.70
CA ILE A 46 19.67 32.01 -14.24
C ILE A 46 20.18 31.06 -15.33
N VAL A 47 19.76 31.25 -16.58
CA VAL A 47 20.21 30.41 -17.69
C VAL A 47 21.71 30.58 -17.95
N ARG A 48 22.26 31.80 -17.88
CA ARG A 48 23.70 32.05 -18.00
C ARG A 48 24.48 31.28 -16.91
N TRP A 49 24.01 31.31 -15.67
CA TRP A 49 24.64 30.53 -14.61
C TRP A 49 24.48 29.01 -14.81
N PHE A 50 23.30 28.56 -15.25
CA PHE A 50 23.09 27.14 -15.56
C PHE A 50 23.96 26.67 -16.73
N LYS A 51 24.20 27.52 -17.73
CA LYS A 51 25.17 27.26 -18.80
C LYS A 51 26.56 27.06 -18.22
N LYS A 52 27.03 27.95 -17.35
CA LYS A 52 28.31 27.79 -16.64
C LYS A 52 28.38 26.47 -15.87
N LYS A 53 27.30 26.06 -15.19
CA LYS A 53 27.25 24.80 -14.43
C LYS A 53 27.16 23.54 -15.31
N ALA A 54 26.52 23.61 -16.47
CA ALA A 54 26.26 22.45 -17.34
C ALA A 54 27.31 22.26 -18.42
N TYR A 55 27.85 23.34 -18.96
CA TYR A 55 28.79 23.38 -20.08
C TYR A 55 30.18 23.91 -19.69
N GLY A 56 30.36 24.41 -18.47
CA GLY A 56 31.61 25.06 -18.04
C GLY A 56 31.79 26.48 -18.57
N ASN A 57 30.91 26.95 -19.47
CA ASN A 57 30.92 28.28 -20.07
C ASN A 57 29.54 28.95 -19.94
N ALA A 58 29.52 30.20 -19.47
CA ALA A 58 28.30 31.00 -19.27
C ALA A 58 27.62 31.38 -20.58
N ASP A 59 28.40 31.50 -21.66
CA ASP A 59 27.93 31.95 -22.98
C ASP A 59 27.78 30.79 -23.98
N ALA A 60 27.84 29.55 -23.51
CA ALA A 60 27.68 28.35 -24.33
C ALA A 60 26.42 28.39 -25.22
N ASN A 61 26.56 27.96 -26.47
CA ASN A 61 25.44 27.75 -27.38
C ASN A 61 24.83 26.37 -27.12
N SER A 62 23.66 26.33 -26.47
CA SER A 62 23.03 25.08 -26.06
C SER A 62 22.60 24.16 -27.21
N ASP A 63 22.52 24.68 -28.44
CA ASP A 63 22.16 23.90 -29.62
C ASP A 63 23.39 23.17 -30.19
N CYS A 64 24.55 23.84 -30.26
CA CYS A 64 25.80 23.25 -30.75
C CYS A 64 26.58 22.52 -29.66
N ASP A 65 26.73 23.12 -28.48
CA ASP A 65 27.62 22.65 -27.43
C ASP A 65 26.99 21.52 -26.61
N ASN A 66 27.82 20.70 -25.97
CA ASN A 66 27.39 19.53 -25.20
C ASN A 66 27.54 19.75 -23.68
N PRO A 67 26.52 19.45 -22.85
CA PRO A 67 26.56 19.70 -21.42
C PRO A 67 27.32 18.60 -20.67
N THR A 68 28.65 18.63 -20.72
CA THR A 68 29.54 17.61 -20.12
C THR A 68 29.87 17.88 -18.64
N GLU A 69 29.65 19.10 -18.15
CA GLU A 69 30.08 19.53 -16.81
C GLU A 69 29.00 19.36 -15.73
N GLY A 70 27.72 19.47 -16.09
CA GLY A 70 26.63 19.41 -15.13
C GLY A 70 25.42 18.67 -15.69
N ARG A 71 24.70 17.99 -14.79
CA ARG A 71 23.50 17.25 -15.15
C ARG A 71 22.21 18.02 -14.89
N HIS A 72 21.18 17.74 -15.68
CA HIS A 72 19.81 18.21 -15.53
C HIS A 72 19.29 18.02 -14.09
N SER A 73 19.57 16.90 -13.43
CA SER A 73 19.16 16.66 -12.04
C SER A 73 19.79 17.64 -11.04
N ALA A 74 21.07 18.01 -11.23
CA ALA A 74 21.73 19.01 -10.41
C ALA A 74 21.16 20.41 -10.69
N LEU A 75 20.89 20.73 -11.95
CA LEU A 75 20.25 22.00 -12.32
C LEU A 75 18.83 22.13 -11.74
N LEU A 76 18.06 21.04 -11.67
CA LEU A 76 16.75 21.04 -11.01
C LEU A 76 16.86 21.34 -9.51
N PHE A 77 17.89 20.80 -8.84
CA PHE A 77 18.16 21.15 -7.46
C PHE A 77 18.51 22.64 -7.34
N TYR A 78 19.39 23.15 -8.21
CA TYR A 78 19.75 24.57 -8.21
C TYR A 78 18.56 25.49 -8.44
N LYS A 79 17.71 25.14 -9.41
CA LYS A 79 16.45 25.81 -9.70
C LYS A 79 15.55 25.86 -8.46
N LYS A 80 15.40 24.74 -7.76
CA LYS A 80 14.59 24.66 -6.53
C LYS A 80 15.18 25.54 -5.42
N ALA A 81 16.50 25.49 -5.24
CA ALA A 81 17.19 26.27 -4.22
C ALA A 81 17.05 27.77 -4.44
N ILE A 82 17.26 28.27 -5.66
CA ILE A 82 17.04 29.68 -6.01
C ILE A 82 15.57 30.05 -5.80
N SER A 83 14.64 29.25 -6.35
CA SER A 83 13.20 29.51 -6.26
C SER A 83 12.69 29.64 -4.83
N TRP A 84 13.34 29.02 -3.85
CA TRP A 84 12.93 29.09 -2.44
C TRP A 84 13.06 30.50 -1.86
N PHE A 85 14.05 31.27 -2.31
CA PHE A 85 14.33 32.62 -1.82
C PHE A 85 13.61 33.74 -2.57
N ILE A 86 13.03 33.45 -3.74
CA ILE A 86 12.36 34.49 -4.55
C ILE A 86 11.08 34.98 -3.84
N PRO A 87 10.90 36.30 -3.63
CA PRO A 87 9.70 36.85 -2.96
C PRO A 87 8.38 36.38 -3.59
N ASN A 88 8.26 36.52 -4.92
CA ASN A 88 7.05 36.17 -5.68
C ASN A 88 7.00 34.68 -6.09
N LYS A 89 7.41 33.75 -5.19
CA LYS A 89 7.61 32.32 -5.52
C LYS A 89 6.41 31.63 -6.20
N LEU A 90 5.18 32.02 -5.83
CA LEU A 90 3.93 31.43 -6.32
C LEU A 90 3.48 32.02 -7.66
N MET A 91 3.90 33.25 -7.98
CA MET A 91 3.57 33.93 -9.22
C MET A 91 4.39 33.33 -10.36
N HIS A 92 3.72 32.97 -11.46
CA HIS A 92 4.42 32.61 -12.69
C HIS A 92 5.17 33.82 -13.23
N TRP A 93 6.32 33.58 -13.87
CA TRP A 93 7.07 34.64 -14.54
C TRP A 93 6.23 35.25 -15.68
N ASN A 94 6.07 36.56 -15.66
CA ASN A 94 5.43 37.33 -16.72
C ASN A 94 6.52 37.99 -17.58
N GLU A 95 6.60 37.59 -18.85
CA GLU A 95 7.65 38.06 -19.78
C GLU A 95 7.52 39.55 -20.14
N ILE A 96 6.29 40.11 -20.10
CA ILE A 96 6.04 41.52 -20.47
C ILE A 96 6.45 42.44 -19.33
N THR A 97 5.93 42.16 -18.14
CA THR A 97 6.17 43.01 -16.96
C THR A 97 7.51 42.70 -16.28
N ARG A 98 8.16 41.58 -16.63
CA ARG A 98 9.38 41.05 -15.99
C ARG A 98 9.22 40.88 -14.47
N VAL A 99 8.04 40.46 -14.03
CA VAL A 99 7.70 40.20 -12.62
C VAL A 99 7.30 38.73 -12.43
N GLY A 100 7.60 38.19 -11.25
CA GLY A 100 7.18 36.86 -10.80
C GLY A 100 8.38 36.00 -10.43
N ASN A 101 8.23 34.68 -10.49
CA ASN A 101 9.34 33.77 -10.21
C ASN A 101 10.11 33.39 -11.49
N PRO A 102 11.32 33.92 -11.71
CA PRO A 102 12.08 33.73 -12.96
C PRO A 102 12.45 32.26 -13.22
N THR A 103 12.56 31.44 -12.16
CA THR A 103 12.81 29.99 -12.30
C THR A 103 11.65 29.23 -12.96
N ARG A 104 10.44 29.82 -12.96
CA ARG A 104 9.23 29.25 -13.57
C ARG A 104 9.00 29.73 -15.01
N SER A 105 9.90 30.54 -15.57
CA SER A 105 9.84 31.03 -16.95
C SER A 105 9.93 29.90 -17.98
N LYS A 106 9.42 30.16 -19.20
CA LYS A 106 9.57 29.22 -20.32
C LYS A 106 11.04 29.08 -20.72
N HIS A 107 11.80 30.16 -20.64
CA HIS A 107 13.22 30.19 -20.99
C HIS A 107 14.06 29.19 -20.17
N VAL A 108 13.97 29.25 -18.83
CA VAL A 108 14.67 28.33 -17.93
C VAL A 108 14.24 26.87 -18.14
N ASN A 109 12.94 26.62 -18.30
CA ASN A 109 12.41 25.26 -18.49
C ASN A 109 12.79 24.66 -19.85
N SER A 110 12.84 25.47 -20.90
CA SER A 110 13.29 25.06 -22.23
C SER A 110 14.77 24.66 -22.21
N PHE A 111 15.61 25.48 -21.56
CA PHE A 111 17.04 25.15 -21.37
C PHE A 111 17.22 23.82 -20.62
N LEU A 112 16.53 23.62 -19.50
CA LEU A 112 16.57 22.36 -18.75
C LEU A 112 16.17 21.16 -19.62
N SER A 113 15.12 21.31 -20.44
CA SER A 113 14.68 20.28 -21.38
C SER A 113 15.71 19.99 -22.47
N LYS A 114 16.46 21.00 -22.96
CA LYS A 114 17.58 20.79 -23.90
C LYS A 114 18.69 19.96 -23.26
N VAL A 115 19.14 20.31 -22.05
CA VAL A 115 20.16 19.53 -21.31
C VAL A 115 19.68 18.10 -21.11
N LYS A 116 18.43 17.90 -20.66
CA LYS A 116 17.84 16.56 -20.47
C LYS A 116 17.84 15.74 -21.76
N ARG A 117 17.51 16.33 -22.91
CA ARG A 117 17.54 15.64 -24.21
C ARG A 117 18.96 15.25 -24.61
N LYS A 118 19.94 16.15 -24.47
CA LYS A 118 21.36 15.84 -24.76
C LYS A 118 21.91 14.73 -23.86
N GLU A 119 21.52 14.70 -22.57
CA GLU A 119 21.88 13.58 -21.69
C GLU A 119 21.34 12.23 -22.16
N VAL A 120 20.07 12.16 -22.58
CA VAL A 120 19.45 10.93 -23.07
C VAL A 120 20.08 10.49 -24.40
N ALA A 121 20.42 11.45 -25.26
CA ALA A 121 21.17 11.22 -26.50
C ALA A 121 22.66 10.88 -26.28
N ARG A 122 23.10 10.67 -25.02
CA ARG A 122 24.50 10.36 -24.65
C ARG A 122 25.52 11.45 -25.00
N LEU A 123 25.05 12.67 -25.25
CA LEU A 123 25.87 13.86 -25.51
C LEU A 123 26.09 14.73 -24.25
N GLY A 124 25.56 14.32 -23.10
CA GLY A 124 25.73 15.03 -21.82
C GLY A 124 26.63 14.28 -20.83
N LYS A 125 26.85 14.88 -19.66
CA LYS A 125 27.62 14.29 -18.56
C LYS A 125 27.15 12.87 -18.20
N LYS A 126 28.07 11.91 -18.11
CA LYS A 126 27.79 10.50 -17.76
C LYS A 126 27.00 10.35 -16.45
N SER A 127 26.16 9.31 -16.37
CA SER A 127 25.28 9.10 -15.21
C SER A 127 26.03 8.46 -14.07
N LYS A 128 25.83 8.99 -12.86
CA LYS A 128 26.27 8.35 -11.61
C LYS A 128 25.10 7.68 -10.86
N ALA A 129 23.96 7.51 -11.53
CA ALA A 129 22.78 6.89 -10.93
C ALA A 129 23.11 5.46 -10.47
N ARG A 130 22.71 5.13 -9.25
CA ARG A 130 22.92 3.78 -8.71
C ARG A 130 21.94 2.79 -9.34
N ARG A 131 22.39 1.63 -9.79
CA ARG A 131 21.52 0.54 -10.26
C ARG A 131 21.00 -0.29 -9.08
N ALA A 132 20.13 -1.27 -9.35
CA ALA A 132 19.79 -2.29 -8.36
C ALA A 132 21.01 -3.18 -8.07
N PHE A 133 21.13 -3.71 -6.86
CA PHE A 133 22.02 -4.84 -6.60
C PHE A 133 21.57 -6.04 -7.45
N GLU A 134 22.54 -6.85 -7.85
CA GLU A 134 22.30 -8.24 -8.23
C GLU A 134 22.36 -9.14 -7.00
N ARG A 135 21.80 -10.35 -7.08
CA ARG A 135 21.71 -11.26 -5.92
C ARG A 135 23.08 -11.51 -5.25
N PRO A 136 24.15 -11.91 -5.98
CA PRO A 136 25.45 -12.17 -5.35
C PRO A 136 26.04 -10.93 -4.68
N GLU A 137 25.82 -9.74 -5.24
CA GLU A 137 26.29 -8.48 -4.66
C GLU A 137 25.61 -8.16 -3.32
N PHE A 138 24.33 -8.55 -3.16
CA PHE A 138 23.62 -8.37 -1.90
C PHE A 138 24.03 -9.43 -0.88
N GLU A 139 24.21 -10.68 -1.30
CA GLU A 139 24.73 -11.77 -0.46
C GLU A 139 26.09 -11.39 0.11
N GLU A 140 27.02 -10.92 -0.73
CA GLU A 140 28.34 -10.45 -0.31
C GLU A 140 28.27 -9.25 0.66
N VAL A 141 27.32 -8.32 0.48
CA VAL A 141 27.09 -7.24 1.46
C VAL A 141 26.69 -7.81 2.82
N ILE A 142 25.83 -8.84 2.85
CA ILE A 142 25.42 -9.50 4.08
C ILE A 142 26.56 -10.29 4.69
N ASP A 143 27.31 -11.06 3.92
CA ASP A 143 28.43 -11.87 4.41
C ASP A 143 29.56 -11.01 4.97
N THR A 144 29.94 -9.95 4.26
CA THR A 144 30.95 -9.00 4.73
C THR A 144 30.49 -8.27 6.00
N ALA A 145 29.19 -7.99 6.11
CA ALA A 145 28.62 -7.41 7.31
C ALA A 145 28.62 -8.39 8.48
N GLU A 146 28.21 -9.64 8.26
CA GLU A 146 28.22 -10.73 9.26
C GLU A 146 29.65 -11.05 9.72
N ALA A 147 30.65 -10.97 8.83
CA ALA A 147 32.06 -11.15 9.16
C ALA A 147 32.71 -9.98 9.93
N ASN A 148 31.95 -8.92 10.26
CA ASN A 148 32.52 -7.76 10.94
C ASN A 148 33.06 -8.14 12.35
N PRO A 149 34.29 -7.74 12.72
CA PRO A 149 34.84 -8.01 14.04
C PRO A 149 34.01 -7.42 15.19
N ASN A 150 33.34 -6.29 14.95
CA ASN A 150 32.42 -5.73 15.92
C ASN A 150 31.07 -6.47 15.83
N LYS A 151 30.78 -7.28 16.85
CA LYS A 151 29.56 -8.09 16.95
C LYS A 151 28.26 -7.28 16.91
N GLU A 152 28.27 -6.05 17.42
CA GLU A 152 27.11 -5.16 17.33
C GLU A 152 26.86 -4.73 15.87
N ILE A 153 27.92 -4.39 15.12
CA ILE A 153 27.80 -4.08 13.68
C ILE A 153 27.40 -5.34 12.89
N ALA A 154 27.99 -6.49 13.23
CA ALA A 154 27.71 -7.77 12.59
C ALA A 154 26.26 -8.22 12.75
N ALA A 155 25.61 -7.87 13.85
CA ALA A 155 24.17 -8.09 14.03
C ALA A 155 23.32 -6.99 13.37
N PHE A 156 23.70 -5.71 13.60
CA PHE A 156 22.95 -4.54 13.15
C PHE A 156 22.79 -4.46 11.64
N LEU A 157 23.91 -4.52 10.92
CA LEU A 157 23.95 -4.14 9.51
C LEU A 157 23.21 -5.14 8.62
N PRO A 158 23.34 -6.46 8.81
CA PRO A 158 22.52 -7.45 8.12
C PRO A 158 21.04 -7.29 8.44
N ALA A 159 20.67 -7.15 9.72
CA ALA A 159 19.27 -6.96 10.12
C ALA A 159 18.65 -5.74 9.46
N TYR A 160 19.40 -4.62 9.43
CA TYR A 160 18.99 -3.37 8.81
C TYR A 160 18.71 -3.54 7.31
N TYR A 161 19.63 -4.18 6.58
CA TYR A 161 19.50 -4.34 5.13
C TYR A 161 18.50 -5.42 4.71
N LYS A 162 18.37 -6.52 5.49
CA LYS A 162 17.31 -7.53 5.33
C LYS A 162 15.93 -6.92 5.55
N PHE A 163 15.79 -6.08 6.58
CA PHE A 163 14.54 -5.35 6.84
C PHE A 163 14.26 -4.31 5.76
N GLN A 164 15.25 -3.51 5.35
CA GLN A 164 15.09 -2.52 4.27
C GLN A 164 14.66 -3.20 2.96
N PHE A 165 15.28 -4.33 2.62
CA PHE A 165 14.96 -5.14 1.45
C PHE A 165 13.52 -5.63 1.53
N THR A 166 13.19 -6.33 2.60
CA THR A 166 11.87 -6.96 2.80
C THR A 166 10.76 -5.92 2.81
N MET A 167 10.97 -4.74 3.41
CA MET A 167 9.98 -3.68 3.48
C MET A 167 9.91 -2.81 2.21
N ILE A 168 10.81 -2.99 1.24
CA ILE A 168 10.99 -2.06 0.10
C ILE A 168 11.12 -0.60 0.60
N ALA A 169 11.84 -0.43 1.70
CA ALA A 169 11.93 0.84 2.43
C ALA A 169 13.09 1.71 1.93
N ARG A 170 13.02 3.03 2.16
CA ARG A 170 14.21 3.87 2.05
C ARG A 170 15.10 3.66 3.27
N LEU A 171 16.37 4.00 3.11
CA LEU A 171 17.33 3.96 4.20
C LEU A 171 16.86 4.81 5.39
N ASP A 172 16.35 6.02 5.15
CA ASP A 172 15.85 6.92 6.19
C ASP A 172 14.53 6.47 6.82
N ASP A 173 13.70 5.74 6.06
CA ASP A 173 12.45 5.16 6.57
C ASP A 173 12.78 4.01 7.55
N THR A 174 13.73 3.14 7.20
CA THR A 174 14.19 2.03 8.07
C THR A 174 14.75 2.50 9.41
N ALA A 175 15.55 3.58 9.43
CA ALA A 175 16.11 4.13 10.68
C ALA A 175 15.06 4.68 11.66
N LYS A 176 13.82 4.88 11.20
CA LYS A 176 12.71 5.39 12.01
C LYS A 176 11.79 4.28 12.50
N PHE A 177 12.14 3.01 12.28
CA PHE A 177 11.37 1.88 12.80
C PHE A 177 11.41 1.86 14.32
N ARG A 178 10.24 1.86 14.97
CA ARG A 178 10.09 2.04 16.41
C ARG A 178 9.24 0.98 17.07
N HIS A 179 9.29 0.94 18.40
CA HIS A 179 8.56 0.01 19.25
C HIS A 179 7.10 -0.28 18.86
N PRO A 180 6.19 0.71 18.74
CA PRO A 180 4.78 0.43 18.44
C PRO A 180 4.56 -0.12 17.03
N ASP A 181 5.58 -0.11 16.18
CA ASP A 181 5.46 -0.49 14.78
C ASP A 181 5.79 -1.96 14.52
N LEU A 182 6.24 -2.75 15.51
CA LEU A 182 6.43 -4.20 15.40
C LEU A 182 5.37 -4.92 16.23
N LYS A 183 4.53 -5.72 15.58
CA LYS A 183 3.33 -6.32 16.19
C LYS A 183 3.18 -7.78 15.82
N PRO A 184 2.47 -8.57 16.64
CA PRO A 184 2.11 -9.93 16.25
C PRO A 184 1.19 -9.90 15.03
N PHE A 185 1.34 -10.87 14.12
CA PHE A 185 0.34 -11.07 13.08
C PHE A 185 -0.81 -11.89 13.64
N VAL A 186 -1.91 -11.22 14.03
CA VAL A 186 -3.04 -11.85 14.76
C VAL A 186 -3.59 -13.09 14.05
N GLN A 187 -3.61 -13.12 12.72
CA GLN A 187 -4.12 -14.26 11.94
C GLN A 187 -3.17 -15.47 12.02
N TYR A 188 -1.86 -15.25 12.10
CA TYR A 188 -0.82 -16.29 12.13
C TYR A 188 0.29 -15.94 13.14
N PRO A 189 -0.03 -15.89 14.44
CA PRO A 189 0.86 -15.34 15.47
C PRO A 189 2.10 -16.20 15.72
N THR A 190 2.10 -17.44 15.23
CA THR A 190 3.20 -18.41 15.35
C THR A 190 4.17 -18.37 14.17
N TYR A 191 3.81 -17.75 13.06
CA TYR A 191 4.54 -17.86 11.79
C TYR A 191 5.17 -16.55 11.33
N ALA A 192 4.53 -15.43 11.67
CA ALA A 192 4.85 -14.15 11.08
C ALA A 192 4.61 -13.01 12.07
N VAL A 193 5.23 -11.88 11.76
CA VAL A 193 5.03 -10.63 12.48
C VAL A 193 4.70 -9.54 11.47
N ILE A 194 4.10 -8.45 11.95
CA ILE A 194 3.78 -7.28 11.15
C ILE A 194 4.70 -6.14 11.55
N ALA A 195 5.21 -5.43 10.55
CA ALA A 195 5.90 -4.18 10.72
C ALA A 195 5.14 -3.04 10.03
N LYS A 196 5.17 -1.85 10.63
CA LYS A 196 4.63 -0.62 10.07
C LYS A 196 5.74 0.43 9.91
N LEU A 197 5.68 1.25 8.86
CA LEU A 197 6.62 2.36 8.67
C LEU A 197 5.85 3.67 8.56
N CYS A 198 5.45 4.19 9.72
CA CYS A 198 4.63 5.39 9.82
C CYS A 198 5.36 6.67 9.37
N TRP A 199 6.69 6.71 9.45
CA TRP A 199 7.47 7.93 9.21
C TRP A 199 8.25 7.90 7.90
N ALA A 200 7.58 7.54 6.81
CA ALA A 200 8.17 7.57 5.48
C ALA A 200 7.84 8.84 4.70
N LYS A 201 8.73 9.29 3.80
CA LYS A 201 8.56 10.53 3.01
C LYS A 201 7.19 10.68 2.30
N ASN A 202 6.55 9.57 1.99
CA ASN A 202 5.29 9.53 1.25
C ASN A 202 4.06 9.27 2.14
N VAL A 203 4.27 9.04 3.44
CA VAL A 203 3.22 8.82 4.42
C VAL A 203 2.85 10.19 4.97
N LEU A 204 1.65 10.66 4.65
CA LEU A 204 1.12 11.95 5.11
C LEU A 204 -0.15 11.77 5.96
N ASP A 205 -0.75 10.59 5.87
CA ASP A 205 -1.93 10.14 6.59
C ASP A 205 -1.69 8.71 7.07
N GLU A 206 -2.36 8.28 8.14
CA GLU A 206 -2.29 6.91 8.66
C GLU A 206 -2.62 5.86 7.60
N ARG A 207 -3.50 6.22 6.64
CA ARG A 207 -3.88 5.36 5.51
C ARG A 207 -2.76 5.07 4.53
N ASP A 208 -1.64 5.79 4.60
CA ASP A 208 -0.50 5.59 3.70
C ASP A 208 0.54 4.62 4.27
N ALA A 209 0.36 4.18 5.51
CA ALA A 209 1.24 3.26 6.21
C ALA A 209 0.48 1.95 6.50
N PRO A 210 0.35 1.05 5.51
CA PRO A 210 -0.24 -0.27 5.73
C PRO A 210 0.61 -1.08 6.70
N ASP A 211 -0.06 -2.00 7.38
CA ASP A 211 0.60 -3.09 8.08
C ASP A 211 1.21 -4.04 7.04
N GLN A 212 2.48 -4.40 7.23
CA GLN A 212 3.21 -5.24 6.29
C GLN A 212 3.75 -6.49 6.96
N ILE A 213 3.51 -7.63 6.33
CA ILE A 213 3.86 -8.95 6.82
C ILE A 213 5.36 -9.18 6.61
N LEU A 214 6.00 -9.69 7.66
CA LEU A 214 7.36 -10.20 7.68
C LEU A 214 7.31 -11.72 7.87
N LEU A 215 7.89 -12.45 6.92
CA LEU A 215 7.94 -13.90 6.90
C LEU A 215 9.38 -14.39 7.07
N GLY A 216 9.52 -15.62 7.56
CA GLY A 216 10.80 -16.33 7.49
C GLY A 216 11.17 -16.58 6.03
N CYS A 217 12.46 -16.63 5.75
CA CYS A 217 13.00 -16.90 4.42
C CYS A 217 13.94 -18.10 4.51
N ASP A 218 13.85 -19.00 3.53
CA ASP A 218 14.70 -20.18 3.49
C ASP A 218 16.19 -19.79 3.38
N ASP A 219 16.50 -18.84 2.48
CA ASP A 219 17.83 -18.26 2.35
C ASP A 219 18.14 -17.28 3.50
N HIS A 220 19.23 -17.52 4.23
CA HIS A 220 19.59 -16.72 5.40
C HIS A 220 20.04 -15.29 5.08
N HIS A 221 20.55 -15.03 3.87
CA HIS A 221 20.94 -13.68 3.46
C HIS A 221 19.73 -12.75 3.38
N PHE A 222 18.53 -13.31 3.21
CA PHE A 222 17.28 -12.58 3.02
C PHE A 222 16.32 -12.70 4.20
N CYS A 223 16.57 -13.61 5.15
CA CYS A 223 15.68 -13.85 6.29
C CYS A 223 15.65 -12.68 7.27
N VAL A 224 14.58 -11.88 7.17
CA VAL A 224 14.34 -10.74 8.07
C VAL A 224 14.10 -11.18 9.51
N LEU A 225 13.42 -12.31 9.74
CA LEU A 225 13.16 -12.80 11.11
C LEU A 225 14.44 -13.21 11.81
N GLY A 226 15.33 -13.94 11.11
CA GLY A 226 16.65 -14.30 11.64
C GLY A 226 17.52 -13.06 11.90
N GLY A 227 17.52 -12.09 10.97
CA GLY A 227 18.22 -10.82 11.15
C GLY A 227 17.73 -10.02 12.36
N LEU A 228 16.41 -9.81 12.46
CA LEU A 228 15.80 -9.07 13.57
C LEU A 228 15.98 -9.79 14.90
N GLY A 229 15.83 -11.12 14.95
CA GLY A 229 16.00 -11.89 16.18
C GLY A 229 17.41 -11.75 16.76
N ILE A 230 18.45 -11.87 15.92
CA ILE A 230 19.84 -11.69 16.34
C ILE A 230 20.09 -10.25 16.80
N TRP A 231 19.66 -9.27 16.00
CA TRP A 231 19.92 -7.87 16.28
C TRP A 231 19.20 -7.36 17.54
N LEU A 232 17.90 -7.62 17.67
CA LEU A 232 17.11 -7.09 18.77
C LEU A 232 17.53 -7.70 20.11
N GLU A 233 17.79 -9.00 20.14
CA GLU A 233 18.26 -9.67 21.35
C GLU A 233 19.60 -9.11 21.82
N LEU A 234 20.58 -8.96 20.91
CA LEU A 234 21.88 -8.37 21.24
C LEU A 234 21.77 -6.89 21.61
N SER A 235 20.96 -6.12 20.87
CA SER A 235 20.81 -4.68 21.10
C SER A 235 20.19 -4.40 22.47
N PHE A 236 19.18 -5.18 22.89
CA PHE A 236 18.57 -5.03 24.21
C PHE A 236 19.47 -5.55 25.33
N GLU A 237 20.26 -6.60 25.11
CA GLU A 237 21.30 -7.06 26.05
C GLU A 237 22.34 -5.95 26.31
N MET A 238 22.80 -5.27 25.24
CA MET A 238 23.87 -4.28 25.33
C MET A 238 23.39 -2.88 25.78
N ASN A 239 22.26 -2.43 25.25
CA ASN A 239 21.80 -1.04 25.36
C ASN A 239 20.53 -0.87 26.21
N GLY A 240 19.99 -1.97 26.74
CA GLY A 240 18.72 -1.97 27.47
C GLY A 240 17.49 -1.80 26.58
N THR A 241 16.32 -1.68 27.22
CA THR A 241 15.01 -1.67 26.56
C THR A 241 14.38 -0.29 26.44
N ASP A 242 15.08 0.78 26.84
CA ASP A 242 14.52 2.15 26.85
C ASP A 242 14.50 2.83 25.47
N ASN A 243 15.31 2.37 24.51
CA ASN A 243 15.42 3.04 23.21
C ASN A 243 14.20 2.74 22.32
N ASP A 244 13.41 3.76 21.98
CA ASP A 244 12.25 3.60 21.10
C ASP A 244 12.59 3.09 19.69
N TYR A 245 13.80 3.31 19.20
CA TYR A 245 14.23 2.91 17.85
C TYR A 245 14.82 1.52 17.86
N TYR A 246 14.24 0.62 17.08
CA TYR A 246 14.71 -0.76 17.00
C TYR A 246 16.12 -0.87 16.41
N PHE A 247 16.52 0.04 15.53
CA PHE A 247 17.84 0.06 14.90
C PHE A 247 18.83 1.03 15.59
N GLY A 248 18.64 1.29 16.88
CA GLY A 248 19.48 2.21 17.66
C GLY A 248 20.87 1.69 18.02
N ILE A 249 21.73 1.41 17.02
CA ILE A 249 23.12 0.97 17.23
C ILE A 249 23.91 1.91 18.14
N ASN A 250 24.76 1.37 19.03
CA ASN A 250 25.47 2.10 20.07
C ASN A 250 24.53 2.93 20.97
N GLY A 251 23.29 2.46 21.18
CA GLY A 251 22.27 3.21 21.92
C GLY A 251 21.79 4.50 21.22
N LEU A 252 22.04 4.68 19.93
CA LEU A 252 21.62 5.89 19.21
C LEU A 252 20.09 6.02 19.22
N GLN A 253 19.60 7.18 19.66
CA GLN A 253 18.16 7.53 19.70
C GLN A 253 17.76 8.54 18.61
N ASN A 254 18.59 8.71 17.59
CA ASN A 254 18.35 9.65 16.50
C ASN A 254 18.39 8.94 15.13
N PRO A 255 17.28 8.92 14.38
CA PRO A 255 17.19 8.27 13.06
C PRO A 255 18.25 8.72 12.07
N GLU A 256 18.62 10.01 12.06
CA GLU A 256 19.63 10.49 11.12
C GLU A 256 21.01 9.90 11.44
N SER A 257 21.37 9.77 12.73
CA SER A 257 22.62 9.14 13.15
C SER A 257 22.62 7.64 12.83
N ILE A 258 21.52 6.94 13.11
CA ILE A 258 21.32 5.51 12.80
C ILE A 258 21.50 5.26 11.29
N LYS A 259 20.77 6.03 10.46
CA LYS A 259 20.85 5.97 9.01
C LYS A 259 22.27 6.26 8.50
N ASN A 260 22.94 7.27 9.05
CA ASN A 260 24.30 7.62 8.63
C ASN A 260 25.27 6.47 8.95
N LYS A 261 25.16 5.87 10.14
CA LYS A 261 25.96 4.70 10.50
C LYS A 261 25.76 3.55 9.51
N ALA A 262 24.52 3.17 9.19
CA ALA A 262 24.23 2.15 8.19
C ALA A 262 24.79 2.54 6.80
N SER A 263 24.57 3.79 6.37
CA SER A 263 25.07 4.28 5.09
C SER A 263 26.60 4.25 4.99
N ASP A 264 27.30 4.56 6.07
CA ASP A 264 28.75 4.64 6.08
C ASP A 264 29.36 3.25 6.09
N GLN A 265 28.79 2.29 6.83
CA GLN A 265 29.20 0.89 6.76
C GLN A 265 29.00 0.29 5.36
N LEU A 266 27.86 0.55 4.70
CA LEU A 266 27.67 0.07 3.32
C LEU A 266 28.66 0.70 2.34
N LYS A 267 29.05 1.96 2.53
CA LYS A 267 30.07 2.60 1.69
C LYS A 267 31.44 1.97 1.90
N LEU A 268 31.77 1.54 3.12
CA LEU A 268 33.02 0.82 3.39
C LEU A 268 33.04 -0.52 2.65
N ILE A 269 31.95 -1.28 2.71
CA ILE A 269 31.82 -2.57 2.00
C ILE A 269 31.89 -2.35 0.49
N THR A 270 30.95 -1.58 -0.07
CA THR A 270 30.84 -1.38 -1.54
C THR A 270 31.95 -0.52 -2.14
N GLY A 271 32.79 0.09 -1.31
CA GLY A 271 33.96 0.85 -1.72
C GLY A 271 35.27 0.08 -1.55
N SER A 272 35.24 -1.13 -1.01
CA SER A 272 36.39 -2.03 -0.96
C SER A 272 36.74 -2.54 -2.35
N ASP A 273 38.03 -2.71 -2.64
CA ASP A 273 38.51 -3.32 -3.88
C ASP A 273 38.16 -4.82 -3.95
N GLU A 274 37.88 -5.44 -2.79
CA GLU A 274 37.44 -6.84 -2.68
C GLU A 274 35.97 -7.02 -3.09
N PHE A 275 35.17 -5.95 -3.09
CA PHE A 275 33.74 -6.04 -3.36
C PHE A 275 33.45 -6.32 -4.84
N ASN A 276 32.82 -7.46 -5.12
CA ASN A 276 32.63 -7.91 -6.50
C ASN A 276 31.41 -7.26 -7.18
N ILE A 277 31.67 -6.36 -8.13
CA ILE A 277 30.64 -5.73 -8.96
C ILE A 277 30.30 -6.64 -10.15
N VAL A 278 29.24 -7.46 -10.00
CA VAL A 278 28.79 -8.42 -11.01
C VAL A 278 28.31 -7.77 -12.31
N ARG A 279 27.63 -6.62 -12.21
CA ARG A 279 27.16 -5.86 -13.39
C ARG A 279 27.76 -4.46 -13.41
N ASP A 280 28.19 -3.99 -14.57
CA ASP A 280 28.67 -2.61 -14.68
C ASP A 280 27.63 -1.58 -14.18
N GLY A 281 28.16 -0.52 -13.57
CA GLY A 281 27.39 0.58 -12.99
C GLY A 281 27.46 0.65 -11.48
N PHE A 282 27.19 1.85 -10.96
CA PHE A 282 27.39 2.16 -9.55
C PHE A 282 26.35 1.52 -8.63
N VAL A 283 26.78 1.12 -7.43
CA VAL A 283 25.91 0.64 -6.34
C VAL A 283 25.94 1.56 -5.11
N GLY A 284 25.04 1.33 -4.15
CA GLY A 284 24.98 2.04 -2.87
C GLY A 284 23.64 1.88 -2.16
N THR A 285 23.31 2.79 -1.24
CA THR A 285 22.12 2.68 -0.36
C THR A 285 20.78 2.56 -1.09
N HIS A 286 20.66 3.15 -2.29
CA HIS A 286 19.47 3.02 -3.13
C HIS A 286 19.39 1.69 -3.90
N SER A 287 20.51 0.97 -4.04
CA SER A 287 20.58 -0.29 -4.78
C SER A 287 19.77 -1.39 -4.13
N ASN A 288 19.76 -1.46 -2.79
CA ASN A 288 18.98 -2.45 -2.05
C ASN A 288 17.47 -2.32 -2.29
N ARG A 289 16.93 -1.11 -2.13
CA ARG A 289 15.50 -0.85 -2.40
C ARG A 289 15.11 -1.17 -3.85
N LYS A 290 15.97 -0.80 -4.81
CA LYS A 290 15.77 -1.10 -6.23
C LYS A 290 15.81 -2.60 -6.51
N PHE A 291 16.69 -3.32 -5.83
CA PHE A 291 16.80 -4.77 -5.95
C PHE A 291 15.52 -5.45 -5.46
N ALA A 292 15.03 -5.13 -4.26
CA ALA A 292 13.75 -5.64 -3.74
C ALA A 292 12.59 -5.38 -4.71
N THR A 293 12.46 -4.14 -5.19
CA THR A 293 11.41 -3.76 -6.15
C THR A 293 11.53 -4.56 -7.45
N THR A 294 12.74 -4.66 -8.00
CA THR A 294 12.98 -5.36 -9.27
C THR A 294 12.70 -6.84 -9.13
N ARG A 295 13.11 -7.46 -8.01
CA ARG A 295 12.84 -8.86 -7.71
C ARG A 295 11.33 -9.12 -7.64
N ALA A 296 10.59 -8.38 -6.81
CA ALA A 296 9.15 -8.55 -6.69
C ALA A 296 8.44 -8.47 -8.06
N ARG A 297 8.82 -7.49 -8.89
CA ARG A 297 8.27 -7.34 -10.26
C ARG A 297 8.67 -8.47 -11.21
N ARG A 298 9.91 -8.97 -11.14
CA ARG A 298 10.36 -10.14 -11.92
C ARG A 298 9.67 -11.43 -11.48
N SER A 299 9.29 -11.54 -10.21
CA SER A 299 8.58 -12.68 -9.63
C SER A 299 7.05 -12.60 -9.77
N GLY A 300 6.51 -11.74 -10.65
CA GLY A 300 5.07 -11.71 -10.96
C GLY A 300 4.20 -10.82 -10.07
N CYS A 301 4.79 -10.01 -9.18
CA CYS A 301 4.02 -8.97 -8.48
C CYS A 301 3.63 -7.84 -9.43
N SER A 302 2.40 -7.37 -9.29
CA SER A 302 1.90 -6.24 -10.06
C SER A 302 2.61 -4.94 -9.65
N ARG A 303 2.41 -3.87 -10.41
CA ARG A 303 2.87 -2.56 -9.97
C ARG A 303 2.19 -2.11 -8.69
N ASP A 304 0.90 -2.39 -8.58
CA ASP A 304 0.07 -1.98 -7.46
C ASP A 304 0.50 -2.69 -6.18
N ASP A 305 0.71 -4.02 -6.25
CA ASP A 305 1.21 -4.84 -5.14
C ASP A 305 2.51 -4.23 -4.55
N VAL A 306 3.43 -3.85 -5.43
CA VAL A 306 4.74 -3.29 -5.05
C VAL A 306 4.63 -1.82 -4.62
N ASP A 307 3.76 -1.03 -5.24
CA ASP A 307 3.55 0.38 -4.87
C ASP A 307 2.92 0.46 -3.47
N VAL A 308 1.96 -0.42 -3.13
CA VAL A 308 1.37 -0.57 -1.79
C VAL A 308 2.44 -0.93 -0.76
N ARG A 309 3.17 -2.04 -0.95
CA ARG A 309 4.24 -2.43 -0.01
C ARG A 309 5.37 -1.39 0.05
N GLY A 310 5.67 -0.73 -1.06
CA GLY A 310 6.68 0.32 -1.15
C GLY A 310 6.27 1.65 -0.50
N ARG A 311 4.99 1.80 -0.12
CA ARG A 311 4.36 3.06 0.32
C ARG A 311 4.61 4.16 -0.71
N TRP A 312 4.36 3.85 -1.97
CA TRP A 312 4.52 4.77 -3.09
C TRP A 312 3.16 5.30 -3.51
N ARG A 313 3.07 6.62 -3.56
CA ARG A 313 1.89 7.31 -4.08
C ARG A 313 2.03 7.51 -5.57
N SER A 314 0.99 7.11 -6.31
CA SER A 314 0.76 7.58 -7.67
C SER A 314 -0.22 8.77 -7.65
N HIS A 315 -0.86 9.10 -8.77
CA HIS A 315 -2.00 10.01 -8.75
C HIS A 315 -3.13 9.35 -7.96
N LYS A 316 -3.64 10.03 -6.94
CA LYS A 316 -4.71 9.51 -6.07
C LYS A 316 -5.90 9.08 -6.94
N LYS A 317 -6.21 7.78 -6.91
CA LYS A 317 -7.38 7.22 -7.58
C LYS A 317 -8.53 7.18 -6.59
N GLN A 318 -9.75 7.16 -7.11
CA GLN A 318 -10.95 7.04 -6.27
C GLN A 318 -10.91 5.78 -5.39
N GLN A 319 -10.34 4.67 -5.89
CA GLN A 319 -10.19 3.43 -5.12
C GLN A 319 -9.39 3.62 -3.82
N ASP A 320 -8.36 4.48 -3.82
CA ASP A 320 -7.49 4.72 -2.66
C ASP A 320 -8.25 5.31 -1.45
N ASP A 321 -9.44 5.88 -1.68
CA ASP A 321 -10.31 6.42 -0.62
C ASP A 321 -11.25 5.39 0.00
N TYR A 322 -11.60 4.34 -0.75
CA TYR A 322 -12.61 3.34 -0.38
C TYR A 322 -12.04 1.96 -0.05
N ALA A 323 -10.84 1.64 -0.53
CA ALA A 323 -10.16 0.41 -0.16
C ALA A 323 -9.62 0.51 1.27
N ASP A 324 -9.54 -0.64 1.95
CA ASP A 324 -8.84 -0.71 3.24
C ASP A 324 -7.36 -0.34 3.05
N VAL A 325 -6.79 0.26 4.09
CA VAL A 325 -5.37 0.58 4.20
C VAL A 325 -4.54 -0.69 4.14
N THR A 326 -4.96 -1.71 4.89
CA THR A 326 -4.25 -2.97 5.01
C THR A 326 -4.94 -4.00 4.12
N LEU A 327 -4.24 -4.39 3.05
CA LEU A 327 -4.68 -5.44 2.13
C LEU A 327 -3.76 -6.66 2.32
N PRO A 328 -4.15 -7.66 3.13
CA PRO A 328 -3.22 -8.70 3.55
C PRO A 328 -2.71 -9.56 2.39
N TYR A 329 -3.55 -9.88 1.39
CA TYR A 329 -3.12 -10.75 0.28
C TYR A 329 -2.11 -10.08 -0.67
N PRO A 330 -2.35 -8.85 -1.19
CA PRO A 330 -1.33 -8.15 -1.97
C PRO A 330 0.01 -8.03 -1.24
N ASP A 331 -0.01 -7.71 0.06
CA ASP A 331 1.21 -7.59 0.84
C ASP A 331 1.90 -8.95 1.07
N ALA A 332 1.15 -9.98 1.49
CA ALA A 332 1.64 -11.34 1.69
C ALA A 332 2.28 -11.90 0.41
N LYS A 333 1.65 -11.69 -0.74
CA LYS A 333 2.19 -12.08 -2.05
C LYS A 333 3.57 -11.46 -2.27
N VAL A 334 3.72 -10.15 -2.04
CA VAL A 334 5.02 -9.48 -2.22
C VAL A 334 6.02 -9.97 -1.17
N ALA A 335 5.61 -10.10 0.09
CA ALA A 335 6.45 -10.62 1.17
C ALA A 335 7.05 -11.99 0.79
N ASN A 336 6.22 -12.92 0.30
CA ASN A 336 6.69 -14.23 -0.17
C ASN A 336 7.69 -14.14 -1.31
N THR A 337 7.47 -13.28 -2.31
CA THR A 337 8.44 -13.13 -3.42
C THR A 337 9.80 -12.58 -2.99
N LEU A 338 9.83 -11.83 -1.88
CA LEU A 338 11.05 -11.33 -1.26
C LEU A 338 11.73 -12.39 -0.39
N CYS A 339 11.04 -13.45 0.02
CA CYS A 339 11.67 -14.62 0.62
C CYS A 339 12.37 -15.48 -0.47
N VAL A 340 13.68 -15.31 -0.61
CA VAL A 340 14.51 -16.09 -1.54
C VAL A 340 14.60 -17.55 -1.08
N GLY A 341 14.32 -18.49 -1.98
CA GLY A 341 14.15 -19.91 -1.61
C GLY A 341 12.75 -20.26 -1.12
N GLY A 342 11.88 -19.26 -0.91
CA GLY A 342 10.51 -19.43 -0.45
C GLY A 342 10.30 -18.92 0.99
N ALA A 343 9.06 -18.57 1.30
CA ALA A 343 8.67 -18.25 2.67
C ALA A 343 8.68 -19.51 3.53
N ILE A 344 9.12 -19.37 4.78
CA ILE A 344 9.15 -20.45 5.76
C ILE A 344 8.61 -19.97 7.11
N THR A 345 8.26 -20.91 7.95
CA THR A 345 8.14 -20.73 9.40
C THR A 345 9.18 -21.58 10.13
N TYR A 346 9.57 -21.15 11.33
CA TYR A 346 10.48 -21.87 12.20
C TYR A 346 9.67 -22.67 13.23
N VAL A 347 9.78 -24.00 13.17
CA VAL A 347 9.04 -24.92 14.04
C VAL A 347 10.02 -25.68 14.91
N VAL A 348 9.80 -25.65 16.22
CA VAL A 348 10.59 -26.42 17.18
C VAL A 348 10.27 -27.90 17.01
N LYS A 349 11.29 -28.75 16.94
CA LYS A 349 11.10 -30.21 16.88
C LYS A 349 10.65 -30.70 18.26
N GLU A 350 9.60 -31.51 18.31
CA GLU A 350 9.07 -32.06 19.57
C GLU A 350 10.15 -32.83 20.34
N GLN A 351 11.03 -33.52 19.63
CA GLN A 351 12.17 -34.27 20.16
C GLN A 351 13.21 -33.41 20.86
N SER A 352 13.21 -32.08 20.65
CA SER A 352 14.18 -31.18 21.29
C SER A 352 13.89 -30.96 22.79
N GLY A 353 12.67 -31.24 23.25
CA GLY A 353 12.24 -30.91 24.61
C GLY A 353 12.12 -29.40 24.90
N ILE A 354 12.26 -28.54 23.88
CA ILE A 354 12.18 -27.09 24.00
C ILE A 354 10.72 -26.63 24.00
N SER A 355 10.35 -25.86 25.02
CA SER A 355 9.04 -25.19 25.11
C SER A 355 9.12 -23.73 24.66
N ASP A 356 7.96 -23.13 24.37
CA ASP A 356 7.87 -21.70 24.09
C ASP A 356 8.41 -20.85 25.27
N THR A 357 8.17 -21.28 26.51
CA THR A 357 8.69 -20.60 27.71
C THR A 357 10.21 -20.66 27.76
N TRP A 358 10.79 -21.82 27.45
CA TRP A 358 12.25 -21.99 27.40
C TRP A 358 12.89 -21.04 26.37
N ILE A 359 12.25 -20.85 25.21
CA ILE A 359 12.72 -19.88 24.20
C ILE A 359 12.71 -18.46 24.77
N LEU A 360 11.64 -18.06 25.44
CA LEU A 360 11.54 -16.72 26.01
C LEU A 360 12.52 -16.49 27.17
N GLU A 361 12.85 -17.52 27.94
CA GLU A 361 13.76 -17.41 29.10
C GLU A 361 15.25 -17.47 28.71
N HIS A 362 15.60 -18.28 27.69
CA HIS A 362 17.00 -18.59 27.40
C HIS A 362 17.47 -18.12 26.01
N VAL A 363 16.58 -18.04 25.02
CA VAL A 363 16.93 -17.59 23.67
C VAL A 363 16.69 -16.10 23.53
N ALA A 364 15.51 -15.64 23.93
CA ALA A 364 15.00 -14.29 23.70
C ALA A 364 14.60 -13.52 24.99
N PRO A 365 15.34 -13.62 26.12
CA PRO A 365 14.94 -12.99 27.38
C PRO A 365 14.82 -11.48 27.29
N HIS A 366 15.71 -10.81 26.55
CA HIS A 366 15.66 -9.35 26.45
C HIS A 366 14.57 -8.89 25.48
N MET A 367 14.35 -9.64 24.39
CA MET A 367 13.18 -9.41 23.53
C MET A 367 11.86 -9.60 24.30
N ALA A 368 11.74 -10.64 25.14
CA ALA A 368 10.54 -10.92 25.90
C ALA A 368 10.18 -9.84 26.94
N GLN A 369 11.17 -9.07 27.41
CA GLN A 369 10.94 -7.95 28.33
C GLN A 369 10.27 -6.74 27.65
N LYS A 370 10.52 -6.54 26.35
CA LYS A 370 10.07 -5.34 25.63
C LYS A 370 8.99 -5.60 24.58
N LEU A 371 9.04 -6.74 23.91
CA LEU A 371 8.17 -7.07 22.80
C LEU A 371 6.96 -7.87 23.26
N ASP A 372 5.93 -7.88 22.42
CA ASP A 372 4.83 -8.81 22.57
C ASP A 372 5.34 -10.27 22.58
N ARG A 373 4.74 -11.12 23.42
CA ARG A 373 5.15 -12.51 23.61
C ARG A 373 5.22 -13.29 22.29
N ALA A 374 4.24 -13.11 21.40
CA ALA A 374 4.21 -13.83 20.13
C ALA A 374 5.31 -13.34 19.18
N VAL A 375 5.60 -12.04 19.17
CA VAL A 375 6.72 -11.46 18.40
C VAL A 375 8.05 -12.01 18.89
N ALA A 376 8.30 -11.96 20.21
CA ALA A 376 9.53 -12.47 20.81
C ALA A 376 9.72 -13.96 20.53
N LEU A 377 8.63 -14.74 20.52
CA LEU A 377 8.66 -16.16 20.22
C LEU A 377 9.02 -16.45 18.76
N VAL A 378 8.39 -15.77 17.80
CA VAL A 378 8.67 -15.94 16.36
C VAL A 378 10.13 -15.59 16.05
N LEU A 379 10.61 -14.46 16.56
CA LEU A 379 12.01 -14.04 16.39
C LEU A 379 12.98 -14.95 17.15
N GLY A 380 12.59 -15.41 18.34
CA GLY A 380 13.36 -16.35 19.16
C GLY A 380 13.56 -17.70 18.46
N LYS A 381 12.53 -18.27 17.82
CA LYS A 381 12.65 -19.50 17.02
C LYS A 381 13.63 -19.32 15.84
N ALA A 382 13.59 -18.17 15.17
CA ALA A 382 14.53 -17.85 14.09
C ALA A 382 15.98 -17.68 14.59
N LEU A 383 16.16 -17.02 15.74
CA LEU A 383 17.46 -16.88 16.42
C LEU A 383 18.01 -18.24 16.84
N LEU A 384 17.20 -19.08 17.48
CA LEU A 384 17.59 -20.42 17.91
C LEU A 384 18.05 -21.26 16.72
N TRP A 385 17.29 -21.27 15.62
CA TRP A 385 17.69 -21.97 14.41
C TRP A 385 19.07 -21.51 13.92
N ARG A 386 19.32 -20.19 13.91
CA ARG A 386 20.59 -19.61 13.47
C ARG A 386 21.76 -19.98 14.39
N VAL A 387 21.55 -20.14 15.70
CA VAL A 387 22.63 -20.50 16.64
C VAL A 387 23.18 -21.91 16.36
N PHE A 388 22.34 -22.82 15.87
CA PHE A 388 22.68 -24.20 15.55
C PHE A 388 23.00 -24.42 14.06
N ASP A 389 23.25 -23.35 13.31
CA ASP A 389 23.61 -23.41 11.90
C ASP A 389 24.94 -22.68 11.68
N GLU A 390 25.79 -23.21 10.80
CA GLU A 390 27.13 -22.64 10.49
C GLU A 390 27.03 -21.16 10.08
N SER A 391 25.95 -20.80 9.39
CA SER A 391 25.71 -19.43 8.96
C SER A 391 25.44 -18.46 10.13
N GLY A 392 25.28 -18.95 11.37
CA GLY A 392 25.18 -18.16 12.59
C GLY A 392 26.50 -17.91 13.32
N ASP A 393 27.64 -18.21 12.70
CA ASP A 393 28.95 -18.14 13.36
C ASP A 393 29.30 -16.76 13.94
N PHE A 394 28.82 -15.68 13.32
CA PHE A 394 29.06 -14.33 13.81
C PHE A 394 28.26 -13.94 15.05
N ILE A 395 27.20 -14.67 15.43
CA ILE A 395 26.36 -14.34 16.59
C ILE A 395 27.23 -14.20 17.85
N ALA A 396 26.90 -13.22 18.70
CA ALA A 396 27.67 -12.92 19.90
C ALA A 396 27.81 -14.12 20.85
N ASP A 397 28.99 -14.30 21.43
CA ASP A 397 29.30 -15.43 22.31
C ASP A 397 28.49 -15.41 23.62
N SER A 398 28.00 -14.25 24.06
CA SER A 398 27.06 -14.16 25.20
C SER A 398 25.79 -14.96 24.91
N ILE A 399 25.17 -14.71 23.76
CA ILE A 399 23.94 -15.35 23.29
C ILE A 399 24.18 -16.85 23.05
N LYS A 400 25.23 -17.21 22.29
CA LYS A 400 25.53 -18.62 22.01
C LYS A 400 25.78 -19.42 23.28
N ARG A 401 26.61 -18.91 24.21
CA ARG A 401 26.89 -19.61 25.48
C ARG A 401 25.65 -19.77 26.34
N ARG A 402 24.81 -18.74 26.43
CA ARG A 402 23.54 -18.79 27.18
C ARG A 402 22.63 -19.90 26.65
N ILE A 403 22.44 -19.95 25.34
CA ILE A 403 21.57 -20.92 24.67
C ILE A 403 22.15 -22.33 24.77
N ASN A 404 23.43 -22.51 24.45
CA ASN A 404 24.08 -23.83 24.47
C ASN A 404 24.12 -24.43 25.88
N ARG A 405 24.34 -23.60 26.91
CA ARG A 405 24.26 -24.04 28.31
C ARG A 405 22.86 -24.52 28.66
N ALA A 406 21.84 -23.68 28.41
CA ALA A 406 20.46 -24.04 28.70
C ALA A 406 19.99 -25.27 27.91
N TYR A 407 20.53 -25.47 26.70
CA TYR A 407 20.21 -26.62 25.85
C TYR A 407 20.84 -27.90 26.39
N GLY A 408 22.09 -27.83 26.87
CA GLY A 408 22.76 -28.93 27.56
C GLY A 408 22.04 -29.36 28.84
N ASP A 409 21.42 -28.40 29.55
CA ASP A 409 20.63 -28.66 30.77
C ASP A 409 19.26 -29.33 30.51
N LEU A 410 18.87 -29.56 29.24
CA LEU A 410 17.64 -30.28 28.91
C LEU A 410 17.73 -31.78 29.26
N GLY A 411 18.93 -32.36 29.24
CA GLY A 411 19.18 -33.76 29.57
C GLY A 411 18.31 -34.71 28.73
N ASP A 412 17.70 -35.69 29.40
CA ASP A 412 16.88 -36.74 28.78
C ASP A 412 15.62 -36.22 28.06
N ARG A 413 15.27 -34.94 28.21
CA ARG A 413 14.15 -34.32 27.48
C ARG A 413 14.47 -34.09 26.00
N CYS A 414 15.75 -34.00 25.64
CA CYS A 414 16.19 -33.87 24.27
C CYS A 414 16.62 -35.24 23.73
N THR A 415 15.87 -35.75 22.75
CA THR A 415 16.12 -37.03 22.09
C THR A 415 16.66 -36.85 20.67
N LEU A 416 17.14 -35.65 20.33
CA LEU A 416 17.73 -35.36 19.03
C LEU A 416 19.17 -35.88 18.94
N GLU A 417 19.63 -36.16 17.73
CA GLU A 417 21.03 -36.56 17.50
C GLU A 417 21.99 -35.40 17.78
N ALA A 418 23.23 -35.74 18.16
CA ALA A 418 24.24 -34.73 18.44
C ALA A 418 24.55 -33.89 17.18
N GLY A 419 24.46 -32.57 17.31
CA GLY A 419 24.65 -31.63 16.20
C GLY A 419 23.40 -31.38 15.35
N GLU A 420 22.29 -32.06 15.61
CA GLU A 420 21.03 -31.80 14.92
C GLU A 420 20.41 -30.46 15.39
N ASN A 421 19.96 -29.64 14.43
CA ASN A 421 19.29 -28.39 14.75
C ASN A 421 17.93 -28.65 15.42
N PRO A 422 17.64 -28.08 16.60
CA PRO A 422 16.38 -28.32 17.33
C PRO A 422 15.17 -27.64 16.69
N VAL A 423 15.39 -26.79 15.70
CA VAL A 423 14.35 -26.09 14.94
C VAL A 423 14.41 -26.56 13.49
N LYS A 424 13.24 -26.84 12.89
CA LYS A 424 13.11 -27.12 11.46
C LYS A 424 12.49 -25.93 10.73
N LYS A 425 12.90 -25.72 9.48
CA LYS A 425 12.26 -24.79 8.55
C LYS A 425 11.11 -25.51 7.86
N VAL A 426 9.90 -24.98 7.97
CA VAL A 426 8.72 -25.51 7.29
C VAL A 426 8.30 -24.52 6.20
N PRO A 427 8.29 -24.90 4.92
CA PRO A 427 7.87 -24.00 3.84
C PRO A 427 6.42 -23.56 3.98
N LEU A 428 6.12 -22.35 3.55
CA LEU A 428 4.78 -21.76 3.58
C LEU A 428 4.25 -21.55 2.16
N VAL A 429 2.95 -21.81 1.97
CA VAL A 429 2.22 -21.43 0.75
C VAL A 429 1.26 -20.31 1.07
N ILE A 430 1.35 -19.25 0.27
CA ILE A 430 0.43 -18.13 0.34
C ILE A 430 -0.58 -18.25 -0.78
N SER A 431 -1.85 -18.29 -0.40
CA SER A 431 -2.96 -18.36 -1.35
C SER A 431 -4.06 -17.36 -0.98
N ARG A 432 -4.96 -17.12 -1.94
CA ARG A 432 -6.16 -16.31 -1.75
C ARG A 432 -7.37 -17.22 -1.88
N ASN A 433 -8.25 -17.17 -0.89
CA ASN A 433 -9.58 -17.75 -1.00
C ASN A 433 -10.61 -16.63 -0.84
N GLU A 434 -11.39 -16.34 -1.89
CA GLU A 434 -12.31 -15.21 -1.94
C GLU A 434 -11.64 -13.87 -1.56
N ASP A 435 -11.88 -13.35 -0.36
CA ASP A 435 -11.28 -12.15 0.22
C ASP A 435 -10.26 -12.43 1.33
N GLU A 436 -10.07 -13.69 1.72
CA GLU A 436 -9.14 -14.10 2.77
C GLU A 436 -7.75 -14.43 2.24
N THR A 437 -6.75 -14.12 3.08
CA THR A 437 -5.35 -14.51 2.86
C THR A 437 -5.05 -15.77 3.66
N LEU A 438 -4.64 -16.83 2.97
CA LEU A 438 -4.27 -18.10 3.58
C LEU A 438 -2.75 -18.28 3.53
N ILE A 439 -2.15 -18.63 4.67
CA ILE A 439 -0.73 -18.95 4.80
C ILE A 439 -0.65 -20.34 5.43
N ASP A 440 -0.48 -21.36 4.59
CA ASP A 440 -0.52 -22.77 4.99
C ASP A 440 0.90 -23.35 5.06
N GLU A 441 1.16 -24.20 6.05
CA GLU A 441 2.39 -25.00 6.11
C GLU A 441 2.38 -26.11 5.05
N LEU A 442 3.51 -26.27 4.36
CA LEU A 442 3.78 -27.40 3.49
C LEU A 442 4.37 -28.55 4.31
N VAL A 443 3.53 -29.54 4.61
CA VAL A 443 3.97 -30.81 5.18
C VAL A 443 4.36 -31.75 4.03
N TYR A 444 5.62 -32.17 4.00
CA TYR A 444 6.05 -33.29 3.16
C TYR A 444 5.74 -34.58 3.93
N ASP A 445 4.75 -35.35 3.48
CA ASP A 445 4.62 -36.74 3.93
C ASP A 445 5.82 -37.51 3.37
N ASN A 446 6.77 -37.85 4.23
CA ASN A 446 7.94 -38.67 3.88
C ASN A 446 7.62 -40.17 3.90
N ASP A 447 6.35 -40.55 3.81
CA ASP A 447 5.90 -41.93 3.87
C ASP A 447 5.77 -42.53 2.46
N GLU A 448 6.91 -42.68 1.79
CA GLU A 448 7.08 -43.69 0.73
C GLU A 448 8.59 -43.94 0.55
N GLN A 449 9.19 -44.65 1.52
CA GLN A 449 10.45 -45.36 1.33
C GLN A 449 10.23 -46.50 0.33
N GLY A 450 10.29 -46.17 -0.95
CA GLY A 450 10.48 -47.13 -2.03
C GLY A 450 11.97 -47.37 -2.22
N ASP A 451 12.46 -48.49 -1.69
CA ASP A 451 13.80 -49.02 -1.91
C ASP A 451 14.07 -49.18 -3.43
N GLY A 452 15.03 -48.41 -3.93
CA GLY A 452 15.30 -48.25 -5.36
C GLY A 452 16.77 -47.99 -5.60
N ASN A 453 17.58 -49.03 -5.39
CA ASN A 453 19.00 -49.09 -5.68
C ASN A 453 19.29 -48.68 -7.15
N ILE A 454 19.93 -47.54 -7.38
CA ILE A 454 20.56 -47.20 -8.67
C ILE A 454 21.95 -46.60 -8.42
N ASN A 455 22.96 -47.39 -8.80
CA ASN A 455 24.36 -47.02 -8.82
C ASN A 455 24.67 -46.02 -9.96
N ASN A 456 25.58 -45.08 -9.66
CA ASN A 456 26.44 -44.28 -10.55
C ASN A 456 25.80 -43.23 -11.49
N ALA A 457 26.02 -41.94 -11.18
CA ALA A 457 26.83 -41.01 -11.98
C ALA A 457 26.77 -39.59 -11.40
N ASP A 458 27.95 -39.05 -11.13
CA ASP A 458 28.23 -37.73 -10.58
C ASP A 458 27.86 -36.62 -11.60
N GLY A 459 27.24 -35.53 -11.13
CA GLY A 459 26.90 -34.34 -11.96
C GLY A 459 25.42 -33.97 -12.13
N THR A 460 24.45 -34.83 -11.73
CA THR A 460 23.01 -34.58 -12.00
C THR A 460 22.15 -34.34 -10.74
N ARG A 461 22.74 -34.41 -9.54
CA ARG A 461 22.05 -34.34 -8.24
C ARG A 461 21.33 -33.01 -7.98
N ALA A 462 21.91 -31.88 -8.39
CA ALA A 462 21.28 -30.56 -8.21
C ALA A 462 20.02 -30.39 -9.08
N SER A 463 20.06 -30.85 -10.34
CA SER A 463 18.92 -30.75 -11.28
C SER A 463 17.77 -31.69 -10.93
N TYR A 464 18.07 -32.84 -10.31
CA TYR A 464 17.06 -33.77 -9.80
C TYR A 464 16.42 -33.27 -8.51
N ALA A 465 17.20 -32.74 -7.57
CA ALA A 465 16.66 -32.12 -6.34
C ALA A 465 15.76 -30.92 -6.66
N GLU A 466 16.13 -30.09 -7.64
CA GLU A 466 15.33 -28.94 -8.07
C GLU A 466 14.06 -29.36 -8.83
N ARG A 467 14.12 -30.45 -9.62
CA ARG A 467 12.94 -31.06 -10.24
C ARG A 467 12.01 -31.73 -9.23
N GLN A 468 12.52 -32.42 -8.22
CA GLN A 468 11.72 -32.98 -7.12
C GLN A 468 11.07 -31.88 -6.27
N ARG A 469 11.77 -30.76 -6.03
CA ARG A 469 11.20 -29.58 -5.36
C ARG A 469 10.09 -28.92 -6.19
N MET A 470 10.28 -28.77 -7.51
CA MET A 470 9.24 -28.28 -8.43
C MET A 470 8.06 -29.24 -8.54
N HIS A 471 8.30 -30.56 -8.57
CA HIS A 471 7.23 -31.57 -8.52
C HIS A 471 6.49 -31.51 -7.18
N GLY A 472 7.19 -31.46 -6.04
CA GLY A 472 6.57 -31.28 -4.73
C GLY A 472 5.72 -30.01 -4.64
N MET A 473 6.22 -28.89 -5.18
CA MET A 473 5.47 -27.62 -5.22
C MET A 473 4.24 -27.70 -6.14
N ASN A 474 4.33 -28.35 -7.29
CA ASN A 474 3.21 -28.56 -8.21
C ASN A 474 2.16 -29.54 -7.63
N THR A 475 2.60 -30.63 -7.02
CA THR A 475 1.73 -31.61 -6.36
C THR A 475 1.03 -31.00 -5.14
N GLN A 476 1.67 -30.06 -4.45
CA GLN A 476 1.07 -29.36 -3.31
C GLN A 476 0.18 -28.18 -3.73
N LEU A 477 0.45 -27.51 -4.86
CA LEU A 477 -0.53 -26.61 -5.49
C LEU A 477 -1.80 -27.40 -5.87
N LEU A 478 -1.64 -28.62 -6.38
CA LEU A 478 -2.75 -29.54 -6.61
C LEU A 478 -3.44 -29.94 -5.29
N LEU A 479 -2.71 -30.26 -4.22
CA LEU A 479 -3.31 -30.60 -2.92
C LEU A 479 -4.02 -29.40 -2.26
N SER A 480 -3.51 -28.18 -2.40
CA SER A 480 -4.18 -26.96 -1.93
C SER A 480 -5.45 -26.66 -2.74
N LEU A 481 -5.44 -26.92 -4.05
CA LEU A 481 -6.64 -26.92 -4.90
C LEU A 481 -7.64 -28.02 -4.46
N VAL A 482 -7.16 -29.20 -4.08
CA VAL A 482 -8.01 -30.29 -3.58
C VAL A 482 -8.62 -29.93 -2.21
N ARG A 483 -7.83 -29.41 -1.27
CA ARG A 483 -8.34 -28.91 0.03
C ARG A 483 -9.32 -27.75 -0.15
N ARG A 484 -9.15 -26.93 -1.18
CA ARG A 484 -10.11 -25.89 -1.58
C ARG A 484 -11.41 -26.50 -2.08
N VAL A 485 -11.35 -27.47 -3.00
CA VAL A 485 -12.54 -28.19 -3.49
C VAL A 485 -13.27 -28.90 -2.33
N GLN A 486 -12.55 -29.48 -1.37
CA GLN A 486 -13.13 -30.11 -0.19
C GLN A 486 -13.86 -29.10 0.72
N ARG A 487 -13.31 -27.90 0.91
CA ARG A 487 -13.97 -26.81 1.67
C ARG A 487 -15.22 -26.29 0.94
N ASP A 488 -15.14 -26.10 -0.38
CA ASP A 488 -16.28 -25.69 -1.19
C ASP A 488 -17.41 -26.72 -1.15
N LEU A 489 -17.07 -28.02 -1.20
CA LEU A 489 -18.03 -29.13 -1.04
C LEU A 489 -18.70 -29.12 0.34
N ALA A 490 -17.96 -28.87 1.41
CA ALA A 490 -18.53 -28.77 2.76
C ALA A 490 -19.49 -27.58 2.89
N ALA A 491 -19.15 -26.42 2.31
CA ALA A 491 -20.02 -25.24 2.30
C ALA A 491 -21.30 -25.47 1.48
N VAL A 492 -21.21 -26.14 0.33
CA VAL A 492 -22.37 -26.53 -0.49
C VAL A 492 -23.26 -27.53 0.27
N GLY A 493 -22.67 -28.49 1.00
CA GLY A 493 -23.39 -29.42 1.86
C GLY A 493 -24.22 -28.70 2.92
N ALA A 494 -23.62 -27.76 3.65
CA ALA A 494 -24.30 -26.96 4.67
C ALA A 494 -25.45 -26.12 4.09
N ASN A 495 -25.28 -25.54 2.90
CA ASN A 495 -26.33 -24.80 2.21
C ASN A 495 -27.48 -25.70 1.75
N SER A 496 -27.17 -26.89 1.23
CA SER A 496 -28.17 -27.89 0.83
C SER A 496 -29.02 -28.35 2.02
N GLU A 497 -28.40 -28.63 3.17
CA GLU A 497 -29.12 -28.97 4.40
C GLU A 497 -30.04 -27.83 4.87
N ARG A 498 -29.56 -26.58 4.82
CA ARG A 498 -30.36 -25.42 5.21
C ARG A 498 -31.56 -25.23 4.29
N LEU A 499 -31.37 -25.36 2.98
CA LEU A 499 -32.45 -25.29 2.00
C LEU A 499 -33.43 -26.45 2.18
N GLY A 500 -32.94 -27.66 2.48
CA GLY A 500 -33.76 -28.82 2.79
C GLY A 500 -34.65 -28.58 4.01
N ARG A 501 -34.11 -28.00 5.09
CA ARG A 501 -34.89 -27.63 6.29
C ARG A 501 -35.97 -26.59 5.97
N GLN A 502 -35.63 -25.55 5.21
CA GLN A 502 -36.59 -24.51 4.81
C GLN A 502 -37.71 -25.06 3.91
N THR A 503 -37.35 -25.93 2.96
CA THR A 503 -38.31 -26.58 2.06
C THR A 503 -39.25 -27.51 2.83
N ASN A 504 -38.73 -28.31 3.77
CA ASN A 504 -39.54 -29.16 4.64
C ASN A 504 -40.49 -28.35 5.53
N GLN A 505 -40.08 -27.18 6.03
CA GLN A 505 -40.96 -26.28 6.78
C GLN A 505 -42.08 -25.71 5.89
N GLN A 506 -41.77 -25.35 4.64
CA GLN A 506 -42.77 -24.89 3.68
C GLN A 506 -43.76 -25.99 3.32
N ILE A 507 -43.29 -27.22 3.07
CA ILE A 507 -44.15 -28.39 2.81
C ILE A 507 -45.05 -28.67 4.02
N THR A 508 -44.51 -28.62 5.24
CA THR A 508 -45.30 -28.82 6.47
C THR A 508 -46.38 -27.74 6.64
N THR A 509 -46.08 -26.50 6.25
CA THR A 509 -47.02 -25.38 6.29
C THR A 509 -48.10 -25.52 5.21
N LEU A 510 -47.70 -25.93 3.99
CA LEU A 510 -48.62 -26.22 2.88
C LEU A 510 -49.57 -27.36 3.24
N ASN A 511 -49.07 -28.47 3.78
CA ASN A 511 -49.90 -29.61 4.22
C ASN A 511 -50.93 -29.17 5.27
N ARG A 512 -50.54 -28.32 6.21
CA ARG A 512 -51.45 -27.76 7.23
C ARG A 512 -52.51 -26.85 6.61
N ASN A 513 -52.15 -26.06 5.61
CA ASN A 513 -53.08 -25.18 4.92
C ASN A 513 -54.04 -25.95 4.01
N VAL A 514 -53.57 -27.01 3.34
CA VAL A 514 -54.41 -27.91 2.53
C VAL A 514 -55.41 -28.65 3.42
N GLN A 515 -54.98 -29.17 4.58
CA GLN A 515 -55.88 -29.77 5.56
C GLN A 515 -56.92 -28.78 6.13
N ARG A 516 -56.57 -27.50 6.23
CA ARG A 516 -57.53 -26.44 6.61
C ARG A 516 -58.50 -26.12 5.48
N LEU A 517 -58.04 -26.06 4.23
CA LEU A 517 -58.88 -25.78 3.06
C LEU A 517 -59.84 -26.92 2.73
N SER A 518 -59.45 -28.18 3.00
CA SER A 518 -60.34 -29.34 2.86
C SER A 518 -61.47 -29.40 3.90
N MET A 519 -61.44 -28.53 4.92
CA MET A 519 -62.40 -28.49 6.03
C MET A 519 -63.36 -27.29 5.96
N ILE A 520 -63.33 -26.48 4.89
CA ILE A 520 -64.20 -25.30 4.74
C ILE A 520 -65.37 -25.63 3.78
N PRO A 521 -66.64 -25.58 4.24
CA PRO A 521 -67.80 -25.68 3.36
C PRO A 521 -67.91 -24.44 2.47
N ALA A 522 -68.12 -24.64 1.16
CA ALA A 522 -68.26 -23.57 0.19
C ALA A 522 -69.44 -22.63 0.52
N ARG A 523 -69.17 -21.33 0.72
CA ARG A 523 -70.19 -20.28 0.69
C ARG A 523 -69.72 -19.01 -0.02
N ARG A 524 -70.72 -18.38 -0.63
CA ARG A 524 -70.73 -17.39 -1.71
C ARG A 524 -70.22 -16.00 -1.32
N SER A 525 -69.69 -15.34 -2.35
CA SER A 525 -69.50 -13.90 -2.53
C SER A 525 -70.67 -13.05 -2.02
N VAL A 526 -70.38 -12.02 -1.23
CA VAL A 526 -71.12 -10.75 -1.20
C VAL A 526 -70.13 -9.59 -1.05
N ARG A 527 -70.15 -8.74 -2.08
CA ARG A 527 -69.57 -7.40 -2.17
C ARG A 527 -70.48 -6.43 -1.42
N ALA A 528 -69.86 -5.40 -0.83
CA ALA A 528 -70.46 -4.24 -0.16
C ALA A 528 -70.70 -4.41 1.34
N GLN A 529 -69.77 -3.85 2.13
CA GLN A 529 -70.01 -2.99 3.31
C GLN A 529 -68.64 -2.62 3.86
N ASN A 530 -68.18 -1.41 3.54
CA ASN A 530 -67.14 -0.66 4.25
C ASN A 530 -67.21 0.78 3.74
N ALA A 531 -68.34 1.42 4.04
CA ALA A 531 -68.58 2.84 3.89
C ALA A 531 -69.27 3.30 5.18
N GLU A 532 -68.58 3.08 6.31
CA GLU A 532 -68.99 3.50 7.66
C GLU A 532 -67.78 3.25 8.57
N ASN A 533 -66.76 4.09 8.42
CA ASN A 533 -65.65 4.31 9.38
C ASN A 533 -64.80 5.53 8.95
N GLU A 534 -65.46 6.59 8.48
CA GLU A 534 -64.84 7.90 8.22
C GLU A 534 -65.56 8.97 9.05
N GLU A 535 -65.67 8.80 10.37
CA GLU A 535 -66.08 9.92 11.23
C GLU A 535 -65.61 9.80 12.67
N THR A 536 -64.36 9.40 12.88
CA THR A 536 -63.61 9.69 14.12
C THR A 536 -62.11 9.76 13.83
N ASP A 537 -61.64 10.85 13.22
CA ASP A 537 -60.23 11.27 13.38
C ASP A 537 -60.03 12.78 13.14
N ILE A 538 -61.04 13.59 13.51
CA ILE A 538 -60.91 15.05 13.61
C ILE A 538 -60.55 15.39 15.06
N ALA A 539 -59.30 15.11 15.45
CA ALA A 539 -58.57 15.78 16.54
C ALA A 539 -57.33 14.98 17.00
N ALA A 540 -56.42 14.65 16.07
CA ALA A 540 -55.01 14.44 16.42
C ALA A 540 -54.14 14.81 15.21
N GLY A 541 -53.47 15.96 15.26
CA GLY A 541 -52.68 16.52 14.17
C GLY A 541 -51.49 15.65 13.73
N ARG A 542 -51.72 14.56 13.00
CA ARG A 542 -50.69 13.86 12.24
C ARG A 542 -50.35 14.68 11.01
N ARG A 543 -49.34 15.55 11.15
CA ARG A 543 -48.70 16.24 10.02
C ARG A 543 -48.24 15.20 8.99
N LYS A 544 -48.83 15.20 7.79
CA LYS A 544 -48.36 14.40 6.66
C LYS A 544 -46.85 14.62 6.47
N VAL A 545 -46.09 13.54 6.37
CA VAL A 545 -44.62 13.63 6.30
C VAL A 545 -44.20 14.09 4.90
N ALA A 546 -43.39 15.15 4.83
CA ALA A 546 -42.77 15.63 3.59
C ALA A 546 -41.57 14.76 3.20
N GLU A 547 -41.86 13.59 2.64
CA GLU A 547 -40.87 12.63 2.11
C GLU A 547 -41.23 12.23 0.68
N LEU A 548 -40.20 11.96 -0.13
CA LEU A 548 -40.35 11.47 -1.49
C LEU A 548 -40.06 9.96 -1.57
N SER A 549 -40.72 9.27 -2.48
CA SER A 549 -40.52 7.85 -2.77
C SER A 549 -39.07 7.55 -3.14
N ARG A 550 -38.52 6.47 -2.59
CA ARG A 550 -37.14 6.02 -2.88
C ARG A 550 -37.00 5.29 -4.22
N LEU A 551 -38.10 4.75 -4.76
CA LEU A 551 -38.12 3.90 -5.96
C LEU A 551 -39.30 4.27 -6.87
N PRO A 552 -39.24 5.39 -7.61
CA PRO A 552 -40.27 5.73 -8.58
C PRO A 552 -40.23 4.75 -9.75
N ARG A 553 -41.37 4.12 -10.07
CA ARG A 553 -41.48 3.09 -11.11
C ARG A 553 -41.78 3.67 -12.51
N SER A 554 -42.30 4.89 -12.60
CA SER A 554 -42.66 5.55 -13.87
C SER A 554 -42.74 7.08 -13.72
N LEU A 555 -42.78 7.81 -14.85
CA LEU A 555 -43.06 9.26 -14.87
C LEU A 555 -44.46 9.57 -14.31
N HIS A 556 -45.44 8.74 -14.63
CA HIS A 556 -46.80 8.80 -14.07
C HIS A 556 -46.79 8.75 -12.53
N ALA A 557 -46.01 7.84 -11.93
CA ALA A 557 -45.89 7.76 -10.48
C ALA A 557 -45.22 9.01 -9.87
N LEU A 558 -44.31 9.64 -10.60
CA LEU A 558 -43.70 10.91 -10.17
C LEU A 558 -44.68 12.08 -10.26
N TRP A 559 -45.56 12.12 -11.26
CA TRP A 559 -46.61 13.13 -11.35
C TRP A 559 -47.64 12.97 -10.22
N GLN A 560 -48.10 11.74 -9.96
CA GLN A 560 -49.00 11.43 -8.85
C GLN A 560 -48.40 11.82 -7.48
N GLU A 561 -47.10 11.57 -7.27
CA GLU A 561 -46.38 12.02 -6.08
C GLU A 561 -46.36 13.55 -5.93
N TYR A 562 -46.32 14.29 -7.03
CA TYR A 562 -46.37 15.75 -7.03
C TYR A 562 -47.76 16.29 -6.76
N GLU A 563 -48.78 15.71 -7.40
CA GLU A 563 -50.14 16.23 -7.37
C GLU A 563 -50.91 15.84 -6.11
N PHE A 564 -50.76 14.58 -5.66
CA PHE A 564 -51.55 14.00 -4.57
C PHE A 564 -50.69 13.42 -3.42
N GLY A 565 -49.41 13.15 -3.67
CA GLY A 565 -48.52 12.48 -2.72
C GLY A 565 -48.57 10.96 -2.85
N THR A 566 -48.09 10.23 -1.83
CA THR A 566 -48.12 8.76 -1.84
C THR A 566 -48.38 8.21 -0.44
N GLY A 567 -49.52 7.54 -0.23
CA GLY A 567 -49.93 7.04 1.09
C GLY A 567 -50.11 8.18 2.10
N ASN A 568 -49.50 8.07 3.29
CA ASN A 568 -49.55 9.10 4.34
C ASN A 568 -48.56 10.26 4.13
N ARG A 569 -47.97 10.40 2.93
CA ARG A 569 -47.00 11.44 2.62
C ARG A 569 -47.69 12.68 2.02
N LYS A 570 -47.10 13.83 2.29
CA LYS A 570 -47.52 15.12 1.74
C LYS A 570 -47.28 15.15 0.22
N ALA A 571 -48.14 15.83 -0.55
CA ALA A 571 -47.92 16.04 -1.98
C ALA A 571 -46.68 16.93 -2.21
N ALA A 572 -45.86 16.63 -3.22
CA ALA A 572 -44.59 17.35 -3.39
C ALA A 572 -44.80 18.84 -3.71
N LYS A 573 -45.91 19.21 -4.38
CA LYS A 573 -46.27 20.62 -4.64
C LYS A 573 -46.42 21.45 -3.36
N ASP A 574 -46.84 20.83 -2.26
CA ASP A 574 -47.12 21.48 -0.98
C ASP A 574 -45.87 21.58 -0.06
N PHE A 575 -44.71 21.06 -0.47
CA PHE A 575 -43.51 21.09 0.37
C PHE A 575 -43.07 22.53 0.63
N THR A 576 -42.83 22.87 1.89
CA THR A 576 -42.26 24.16 2.31
C THR A 576 -40.78 24.28 1.91
N PRO A 577 -40.20 25.49 1.81
CA PRO A 577 -38.78 25.66 1.53
C PRO A 577 -37.85 24.90 2.49
N GLN A 578 -38.21 24.85 3.77
CA GLN A 578 -37.49 24.10 4.81
C GLN A 578 -37.56 22.58 4.57
N GLU A 579 -38.72 22.05 4.16
CA GLU A 579 -38.89 20.63 3.82
C GLU A 579 -38.10 20.25 2.56
N ARG A 580 -38.09 21.11 1.53
CA ARG A 580 -37.28 20.93 0.30
C ARG A 580 -35.78 20.97 0.61
N GLY A 581 -35.36 21.73 1.63
CA GLY A 581 -33.96 21.87 2.05
C GLY A 581 -33.39 20.69 2.83
N LYS A 582 -34.21 19.76 3.33
CA LYS A 582 -33.75 18.59 4.12
C LYS A 582 -32.81 17.71 3.30
N LYS A 583 -31.70 17.25 3.91
CA LYS A 583 -30.66 16.43 3.27
C LYS A 583 -31.22 15.18 2.57
N SER A 584 -32.24 14.54 3.12
CA SER A 584 -32.90 13.34 2.57
C SER A 584 -33.80 13.61 1.34
N VAL A 585 -34.22 14.85 1.12
CA VAL A 585 -35.21 15.23 0.09
C VAL A 585 -34.60 16.13 -0.99
N LYS A 586 -33.64 16.99 -0.63
CA LYS A 586 -33.07 18.04 -1.48
C LYS A 586 -32.67 17.59 -2.88
N HIS A 587 -31.88 16.50 -2.97
CA HIS A 587 -31.40 16.01 -4.26
C HIS A 587 -32.53 15.46 -5.12
N SER A 588 -33.39 14.61 -4.54
CA SER A 588 -34.53 13.99 -5.23
C SER A 588 -35.55 15.02 -5.69
N TYR A 589 -35.85 16.02 -4.85
CA TYR A 589 -36.77 17.11 -5.19
C TYR A 589 -36.22 17.96 -6.34
N TYR A 590 -34.93 18.35 -6.28
CA TYR A 590 -34.31 19.14 -7.33
C TYR A 590 -34.33 18.42 -8.69
N LEU A 591 -34.03 17.12 -8.72
CA LEU A 591 -34.00 16.36 -9.96
C LEU A 591 -35.41 16.13 -10.54
N ARG A 592 -36.41 15.82 -9.70
CA ARG A 592 -37.80 15.58 -10.13
C ARG A 592 -38.53 16.86 -10.53
N LYS A 593 -38.11 18.01 -9.98
CA LYS A 593 -38.69 19.32 -10.29
C LYS A 593 -38.76 19.60 -11.80
N PHE A 594 -37.75 19.19 -12.57
CA PHE A 594 -37.73 19.40 -14.03
C PHE A 594 -38.87 18.67 -14.75
N LEU A 595 -39.23 17.47 -14.30
CA LEU A 595 -40.38 16.74 -14.81
C LEU A 595 -41.70 17.41 -14.40
N TRP A 596 -41.84 17.73 -13.12
CA TRP A 596 -43.06 18.34 -12.59
C TRP A 596 -43.37 19.68 -13.26
N GLU A 597 -42.36 20.53 -13.49
CA GLU A 597 -42.55 21.77 -14.23
C GLU A 597 -42.97 21.53 -15.68
N GLN A 598 -42.33 20.58 -16.37
CA GLN A 598 -42.63 20.30 -17.78
C GLN A 598 -44.03 19.71 -17.97
N VAL A 599 -44.45 18.79 -17.10
CA VAL A 599 -45.80 18.22 -17.12
C VAL A 599 -46.84 19.27 -16.71
N ALA A 600 -46.56 20.09 -15.68
CA ALA A 600 -47.46 21.18 -15.30
C ALA A 600 -47.68 22.20 -16.43
N GLU A 601 -46.63 22.53 -17.20
CA GLU A 601 -46.72 23.39 -18.38
C GLU A 601 -47.64 22.79 -19.46
N MET A 602 -47.53 21.47 -19.70
CA MET A 602 -48.42 20.74 -20.63
C MET A 602 -49.86 20.66 -20.15
N VAL A 603 -50.06 20.45 -18.86
CA VAL A 603 -51.40 20.42 -18.27
C VAL A 603 -52.06 21.79 -18.34
N GLN A 604 -51.31 22.86 -18.11
CA GLN A 604 -51.81 24.24 -18.24
C GLN A 604 -52.23 24.59 -19.67
N SER A 605 -51.65 23.95 -20.69
CA SER A 605 -52.06 24.12 -22.08
C SER A 605 -53.22 23.21 -22.51
N GLY A 606 -53.89 22.54 -21.57
CA GLY A 606 -55.05 21.68 -21.84
C GLY A 606 -54.73 20.21 -22.16
N MET A 607 -53.50 19.74 -21.93
CA MET A 607 -53.17 18.31 -22.07
C MET A 607 -53.48 17.54 -20.78
N GLU A 608 -53.96 16.30 -20.89
CA GLU A 608 -54.06 15.43 -19.72
C GLU A 608 -52.66 15.01 -19.22
N ALA A 609 -52.49 14.90 -17.90
CA ALA A 609 -51.17 14.65 -17.31
C ALA A 609 -50.54 13.32 -17.75
N ASP A 610 -51.34 12.28 -17.97
CA ASP A 610 -50.87 10.99 -18.48
C ASP A 610 -50.38 11.12 -19.93
N VAL A 611 -51.10 11.86 -20.77
CA VAL A 611 -50.71 12.16 -22.15
C VAL A 611 -49.41 12.98 -22.19
N ALA A 612 -49.22 13.90 -21.25
CA ALA A 612 -47.99 14.66 -21.11
C ALA A 612 -46.80 13.77 -20.70
N CYS A 613 -47.01 12.82 -19.78
CA CYS A 613 -45.98 11.84 -19.41
C CYS A 613 -45.60 10.93 -20.58
N ASP A 614 -46.58 10.45 -21.34
CA ASP A 614 -46.35 9.61 -22.52
C ASP A 614 -45.57 10.36 -23.61
N ARG A 615 -45.88 11.64 -23.84
CA ARG A 615 -45.14 12.48 -24.78
C ARG A 615 -43.66 12.66 -24.37
N ILE A 616 -43.38 12.79 -23.08
CA ILE A 616 -41.99 12.83 -22.57
C ILE A 616 -41.30 11.48 -22.79
N TYR A 617 -42.00 10.37 -22.56
CA TYR A 617 -41.47 9.04 -22.85
C TYR A 617 -41.18 8.83 -24.34
N ASP A 618 -42.01 9.37 -25.24
CA ASP A 618 -41.81 9.24 -26.69
C ASP A 618 -40.59 10.02 -27.18
N VAL A 619 -40.29 11.17 -26.56
CA VAL A 619 -39.11 11.98 -26.91
C VAL A 619 -37.80 11.36 -26.41
N TYR A 620 -37.77 10.83 -25.18
CA TYR A 620 -36.52 10.32 -24.58
C TYR A 620 -36.37 8.79 -24.66
N GLY A 621 -37.42 8.08 -25.05
CA GLY A 621 -37.47 6.62 -25.22
C GLY A 621 -38.14 5.91 -24.04
N ARG A 622 -39.21 5.16 -24.33
CA ARG A 622 -39.98 4.35 -23.35
C ARG A 622 -39.15 3.28 -22.62
N ASN A 623 -38.09 2.79 -23.25
CA ASN A 623 -37.20 1.76 -22.67
C ASN A 623 -36.12 2.34 -21.74
N GLN A 624 -36.05 3.66 -21.60
CA GLN A 624 -35.05 4.31 -20.76
C GLN A 624 -35.49 4.37 -19.29
N SER A 625 -34.51 4.34 -18.38
CA SER A 625 -34.78 4.48 -16.95
C SER A 625 -35.31 5.89 -16.60
N VAL A 626 -36.16 5.98 -15.58
CA VAL A 626 -36.71 7.27 -15.09
C VAL A 626 -35.60 8.27 -14.76
N THR A 627 -34.50 7.82 -14.14
CA THR A 627 -33.34 8.67 -13.81
C THR A 627 -32.69 9.25 -15.06
N PHE A 628 -32.52 8.44 -16.12
CA PHE A 628 -31.95 8.91 -17.38
C PHE A 628 -32.81 10.01 -18.02
N ILE A 629 -34.13 9.82 -18.05
CA ILE A 629 -35.07 10.81 -18.60
C ILE A 629 -35.02 12.13 -17.81
N LEU A 630 -34.94 12.07 -16.47
CA LEU A 630 -34.81 13.28 -15.63
C LEU A 630 -33.52 14.05 -15.89
N ASP A 631 -32.40 13.36 -16.09
CA ASP A 631 -31.11 13.99 -16.44
C ASP A 631 -31.14 14.64 -17.84
N CYS A 632 -31.84 14.02 -18.80
CA CYS A 632 -32.06 14.60 -20.11
C CYS A 632 -32.92 15.88 -20.04
N LEU A 633 -34.06 15.85 -19.32
CA LEU A 633 -34.90 17.03 -19.10
C LEU A 633 -34.13 18.18 -18.45
N LYS A 634 -33.31 17.88 -17.43
CA LYS A 634 -32.43 18.85 -16.77
C LYS A 634 -31.41 19.46 -17.73
N ARG A 635 -30.84 18.66 -18.63
CA ARG A 635 -29.88 19.13 -19.65
C ARG A 635 -30.59 20.05 -20.65
N ASP A 636 -31.74 19.62 -21.15
CA ASP A 636 -32.49 20.37 -22.16
C ASP A 636 -32.98 21.71 -21.61
N ARG A 637 -33.39 21.78 -20.33
CA ARG A 637 -33.77 23.04 -19.67
C ARG A 637 -32.64 24.09 -19.68
N ARG A 638 -31.36 23.68 -19.65
CA ARG A 638 -30.21 24.61 -19.76
C ARG A 638 -30.07 25.21 -21.17
N HIS A 639 -30.64 24.57 -22.18
CA HIS A 639 -30.56 24.95 -23.58
C HIS A 639 -31.93 25.44 -24.12
N GLY A 640 -32.83 25.91 -23.24
CA GLY A 640 -34.14 26.45 -23.61
C GLY A 640 -35.26 25.42 -23.74
N GLY A 641 -35.08 24.21 -23.20
CA GLY A 641 -36.06 23.11 -23.28
C GLY A 641 -36.03 22.37 -24.62
N ASN A 642 -36.50 21.13 -24.61
CA ASN A 642 -36.53 20.28 -25.80
C ASN A 642 -37.57 20.80 -26.81
N PRO A 643 -37.20 21.06 -28.08
CA PRO A 643 -38.13 21.59 -29.09
C PRO A 643 -39.41 20.76 -29.26
N ALA A 644 -39.35 19.44 -29.12
CA ALA A 644 -40.51 18.54 -29.29
C ALA A 644 -41.51 18.59 -28.12
N LEU A 645 -41.08 19.12 -26.97
CA LEU A 645 -41.87 19.27 -25.75
C LEU A 645 -42.33 20.71 -25.52
N ARG A 646 -41.91 21.67 -26.36
CA ARG A 646 -42.37 23.05 -26.28
C ARG A 646 -43.83 23.14 -26.71
N ILE A 647 -44.55 24.01 -26.01
CA ILE A 647 -45.95 24.31 -26.30
C ILE A 647 -45.97 25.70 -26.90
N ALA A 648 -46.63 25.85 -28.05
CA ALA A 648 -46.86 27.17 -28.62
C ALA A 648 -47.85 27.90 -27.71
N HIS A 649 -47.42 28.99 -27.07
CA HIS A 649 -48.35 29.90 -26.42
C HIS A 649 -49.20 30.56 -27.52
N ILE A 650 -50.50 30.23 -27.56
CA ILE A 650 -51.51 30.99 -28.30
C ILE A 650 -52.08 32.05 -27.35
#